data_AF-A0A2B7ZMW9-F1
#
_entry.id   AF-A0A2B7ZMW9-F1
#
_cell.length_a   1.000
_cell.length_b   1.000
_cell.length_c   1.000
_cell.angle_alpha   90.00
_cell.angle_beta   90.00
_cell.angle_gamma   90.00
#
_symmetry.space_group_name_H-M   'P 1'
#
loop_
_entity.id
_entity.type
_entity.pdbx_description
1 polymer ?
#
loop_
_entity_poly.entity_id
_entity_poly.type
_entity_poly.pdbx_seq_one_letter_code
_entity_poly.pdbx_strand_id
1 'polypeptide(L)'
;MVQILPGREPPPLSALTPRSRHRRRQQLHETHCARLQRPSPIVLDDESDSSDTLAGEEEGDFTARYNEDDYLDDEQFAQILSNLTADITPCVNYPASLQAKEVIPEFVSEGKTYKPGKSVELRDGTFLRILEVVRGMGGEISLRGMRLQRLDSMNGLMPERINELCWIVNISQEEEEAVAGAGAGAGAGAGAGATRHADETGLHEVKGLRIIRFTNTPYPMLVPQGDGGFTTEDERRQEGILFCRSKYVRVWATATSTSARKQQRMEAQAILFLTSSEADSGYEMDADTLRFRWRGKTHPGGSYVGQEISPTVIDLSQNSTTTIVRGTSKTTQQYTFGDGFCGAGGVSRGALQAGLRLNWGFDHSVSAMDSFRLNFETAIGYTSDVADFLANSPAEIMVDILHFSPPCQPFSPAKTIAAATDDDNEACIFCARELLGRTKPRVVTMEETAGLQQRHEEFLFATIHAFAELGYSCRWKLLKCQDYGVPQTRQRLVILASGPGEPLPPFPKPTHGPRGPPNTNTTTTLPRFRTIHDAISTIPPHTPDHDIHHASKRQLAKPAYDPHTQAKTITCNGGENYHPSGRRAFTYREFASLQTFPLEHRFCGKGVKRQIGNAVPPMLGKAMFLEVRRALEEVDGVRVVVGGGGGGGVDVDVRDVVELL
;
A
#
# COMPACT_ATOMS: atom_id res chain seq x y z
N MET A 1 5.90 34.66 21.43
CA MET A 1 7.14 35.44 21.21
C MET A 1 7.93 35.49 22.51
N VAL A 2 9.18 35.03 22.53
CA VAL A 2 10.10 35.22 23.67
C VAL A 2 11.40 35.81 23.11
N GLN A 3 11.76 37.01 23.57
CA GLN A 3 12.99 37.71 23.22
C GLN A 3 14.21 36.96 23.77
N ILE A 4 15.19 36.71 22.89
CA ILE A 4 16.52 36.21 23.24
C ILE A 4 17.47 37.41 23.25
N LEU A 5 18.15 37.64 24.38
CA LEU A 5 19.20 38.65 24.48
C LEU A 5 20.42 38.25 23.61
N PRO A 6 21.08 39.19 22.92
CA PRO A 6 22.14 38.85 21.97
C PRO A 6 23.48 38.58 22.69
N GLY A 7 24.21 37.54 22.27
CA GLY A 7 25.67 37.49 22.49
C GLY A 7 26.28 36.23 23.10
N ARG A 8 25.53 35.15 23.35
CA ARG A 8 26.14 33.83 23.64
C ARG A 8 25.34 32.71 22.97
N GLU A 9 25.96 32.06 21.99
CA GLU A 9 25.43 30.80 21.44
C GLU A 9 25.45 29.71 22.53
N PRO A 10 24.36 28.97 22.74
CA PRO A 10 24.40 27.79 23.58
C PRO A 10 25.26 26.71 22.90
N PRO A 11 26.07 25.94 23.65
CA PRO A 11 26.95 24.95 23.06
C PRO A 11 26.15 23.86 22.31
N PRO A 12 26.71 23.28 21.23
CA PRO A 12 26.01 22.27 20.43
C PRO A 12 25.68 21.03 21.26
N LEU A 13 24.49 20.46 21.00
CA LEU A 13 23.94 19.30 21.72
C LEU A 13 24.82 18.04 21.66
N SER A 14 25.78 18.00 20.74
CA SER A 14 26.81 16.96 20.61
C SER A 14 27.79 16.93 21.78
N ALA A 15 27.91 17.99 22.58
CA ALA A 15 28.89 18.09 23.68
C ALA A 15 28.37 17.66 25.07
N LEU A 16 27.13 17.15 25.18
CA LEU A 16 26.50 16.83 26.47
C LEU A 16 26.33 15.32 26.67
N THR A 17 26.97 14.79 27.72
CA THR A 17 26.87 13.38 28.12
C THR A 17 25.42 12.95 28.46
N PRO A 18 25.05 11.66 28.34
CA PRO A 18 23.68 11.20 28.55
C PRO A 18 23.06 11.61 29.91
N ARG A 19 23.88 11.70 30.96
CA ARG A 19 23.47 12.13 32.30
C ARG A 19 23.08 13.61 32.38
N SER A 20 23.71 14.50 31.61
CA SER A 20 23.37 15.93 31.60
C SER A 20 22.11 16.22 30.77
N ARG A 21 21.79 15.39 29.77
CA ARG A 21 20.54 15.46 29.00
C ARG A 21 19.31 15.08 29.85
N HIS A 22 19.43 14.08 30.72
CA HIS A 22 18.36 13.69 31.63
C HIS A 22 18.08 14.78 32.68
N ARG A 23 19.14 15.38 33.26
CA ARG A 23 19.01 16.48 34.24
C ARG A 23 18.36 17.73 33.62
N ARG A 24 18.68 18.05 32.36
CA ARG A 24 18.10 19.19 31.64
C ARG A 24 16.63 18.95 31.25
N ARG A 25 16.24 17.71 30.96
CA ARG A 25 14.82 17.31 30.78
C ARG A 25 14.02 17.43 32.07
N GLN A 26 14.57 17.01 33.21
CA GLN A 26 13.94 17.21 34.53
C GLN A 26 13.78 18.71 34.86
N GLN A 27 14.80 19.52 34.60
CA GLN A 27 14.76 20.97 34.86
C GLN A 27 13.73 21.70 33.98
N LEU A 28 13.57 21.27 32.72
CA LEU A 28 12.54 21.79 31.80
C LEU A 28 11.13 21.35 32.19
N HIS A 29 10.98 20.13 32.71
CA HIS A 29 9.71 19.62 33.21
C HIS A 29 9.28 20.36 34.49
N GLU A 30 10.21 20.59 35.42
CA GLU A 30 9.96 21.36 36.66
C GLU A 30 9.64 22.84 36.38
N THR A 31 10.29 23.47 35.39
CA THR A 31 9.96 24.85 34.97
C THR A 31 8.64 24.94 34.21
N HIS A 32 8.18 23.86 33.58
CA HIS A 32 6.85 23.80 32.95
C HIS A 32 5.74 23.61 33.98
N CYS A 33 5.97 22.79 35.01
CA CYS A 33 5.04 22.64 36.13
C CYS A 33 4.92 23.90 37.00
N ALA A 34 6.02 24.63 37.24
CA ALA A 34 6.00 25.89 37.99
C ALA A 34 5.31 27.05 37.25
N ARG A 35 5.12 26.95 35.93
CA ARG A 35 4.42 27.96 35.11
C ARG A 35 2.89 27.80 35.09
N LEU A 36 2.37 26.66 35.53
CA LEU A 36 0.92 26.38 35.59
C LEU A 36 0.28 26.80 36.93
N GLN A 37 1.04 27.36 37.87
CA GLN A 37 0.54 27.86 39.15
C GLN A 37 0.68 29.38 39.29
N ARG A 38 -0.02 30.15 38.44
CA ARG A 38 -0.44 31.53 38.75
C ARG A 38 -1.70 31.88 37.94
N PRO A 39 -2.84 32.18 38.56
CA PRO A 39 -3.93 32.82 37.85
C PRO A 39 -3.69 34.34 37.80
N SER A 40 -4.24 35.01 36.79
CA SER A 40 -4.43 36.47 36.79
C SER A 40 -5.86 36.77 36.35
N PRO A 41 -6.45 37.85 36.86
CA PRO A 41 -7.82 37.84 37.35
C PRO A 41 -8.81 38.21 36.25
N ILE A 42 -9.93 37.50 36.21
CA ILE A 42 -11.15 38.02 35.61
C ILE A 42 -11.99 38.53 36.78
N VAL A 43 -12.18 39.84 36.78
CA VAL A 43 -13.10 40.57 37.65
C VAL A 43 -14.51 40.23 37.19
N LEU A 44 -15.30 39.64 38.06
CA LEU A 44 -16.76 39.72 38.03
C LEU A 44 -17.22 39.99 39.45
N ASP A 45 -17.99 41.05 39.58
CA ASP A 45 -18.46 41.65 40.82
C ASP A 45 -19.29 40.68 41.67
N ASP A 46 -19.12 40.83 42.98
CA ASP A 46 -19.93 40.26 44.05
C ASP A 46 -21.41 40.64 43.91
N GLU A 47 -22.30 39.74 44.34
CA GLU A 47 -23.34 39.99 45.36
C GLU A 47 -24.29 38.78 45.49
N SER A 48 -24.67 38.49 46.75
CA SER A 48 -25.71 37.58 47.27
C SER A 48 -25.36 36.10 47.62
N ASP A 49 -24.87 35.95 48.86
CA ASP A 49 -25.43 35.14 49.95
C ASP A 49 -26.32 33.92 49.61
N SER A 50 -25.91 32.72 50.03
CA SER A 50 -26.34 32.15 51.32
C SER A 50 -26.03 30.64 51.47
N SER A 51 -25.32 30.34 52.56
CA SER A 51 -25.40 29.19 53.47
C SER A 51 -25.90 27.81 53.01
N ASP A 52 -25.05 26.83 53.34
CA ASP A 52 -25.35 25.64 54.17
C ASP A 52 -25.58 24.26 53.53
N THR A 53 -24.74 23.36 54.08
CA THR A 53 -24.88 21.94 54.42
C THR A 53 -24.81 20.83 53.36
N LEU A 54 -23.81 19.98 53.61
CA LEU A 54 -23.60 18.61 53.16
C LEU A 54 -24.75 17.69 53.61
N ALA A 55 -25.28 16.84 52.71
CA ALA A 55 -25.45 15.38 52.87
C ALA A 55 -26.44 14.79 51.83
N GLY A 56 -26.10 13.63 51.27
CA GLY A 56 -27.07 12.63 50.79
C GLY A 56 -27.27 12.52 49.28
N GLU A 57 -26.65 11.49 48.71
CA GLU A 57 -27.13 10.55 47.67
C GLU A 57 -28.03 11.06 46.52
N GLU A 58 -27.60 10.86 45.26
CA GLU A 58 -28.29 9.96 44.31
C GLU A 58 -27.53 9.89 42.96
N GLU A 59 -27.39 8.67 42.44
CA GLU A 59 -26.89 8.37 41.09
C GLU A 59 -27.79 9.03 40.05
N GLY A 60 -27.30 10.11 39.43
CA GLY A 60 -27.96 10.77 38.30
C GLY A 60 -27.73 10.01 37.00
N ASP A 61 -28.73 9.22 36.62
CA ASP A 61 -28.91 8.51 35.37
C ASP A 61 -28.51 9.32 34.12
N PHE A 62 -27.48 8.86 33.40
CA PHE A 62 -26.99 9.45 32.15
C PHE A 62 -28.02 9.36 31.00
N THR A 63 -29.10 8.57 31.17
CA THR A 63 -30.16 8.42 30.14
C THR A 63 -31.18 9.55 30.12
N ALA A 64 -31.21 10.44 31.13
CA ALA A 64 -32.15 11.56 31.19
C ALA A 64 -31.85 12.72 30.21
N ARG A 65 -30.85 12.59 29.34
CA ARG A 65 -30.51 13.57 28.29
C ARG A 65 -31.08 13.25 26.90
N TYR A 66 -31.78 12.13 26.75
CA TYR A 66 -32.39 11.72 25.49
C TYR A 66 -33.85 11.36 25.74
N ASN A 67 -34.78 12.00 25.04
CA ASN A 67 -36.18 11.62 25.08
C ASN A 67 -36.41 10.40 24.18
N GLU A 68 -37.50 9.64 24.37
CA GLU A 68 -37.88 8.55 23.45
C GLU A 68 -38.05 9.02 22.00
N ASP A 69 -38.28 10.32 21.79
CA ASP A 69 -38.36 10.97 20.49
C ASP A 69 -36.98 11.28 19.84
N ASP A 70 -35.86 11.09 20.55
CA ASP A 70 -34.49 11.23 20.00
C ASP A 70 -33.96 9.93 19.37
N TYR A 71 -34.70 8.82 19.51
CA TYR A 71 -34.36 7.54 18.90
C TYR A 71 -35.07 7.40 17.55
N LEU A 72 -34.29 7.36 16.47
CA LEU A 72 -34.79 6.97 15.16
C LEU A 72 -35.19 5.49 15.20
N ASP A 73 -36.44 5.18 14.92
CA ASP A 73 -36.86 3.80 14.69
C ASP A 73 -36.25 3.25 13.39
N ASP A 74 -36.19 1.91 13.26
CA ASP A 74 -35.58 1.23 12.11
C ASP A 74 -36.23 1.64 10.76
N GLU A 75 -37.49 2.09 10.77
CA GLU A 75 -38.24 2.55 9.61
C GLU A 75 -37.80 3.95 9.18
N GLN A 76 -37.60 4.87 10.14
CA GLN A 76 -37.07 6.21 9.93
C GLN A 76 -35.59 6.18 9.51
N PHE A 77 -34.80 5.27 10.07
CA PHE A 77 -33.43 5.02 9.62
C PHE A 77 -33.40 4.51 8.17
N ALA A 78 -34.29 3.58 7.80
CA ALA A 78 -34.44 3.12 6.43
C ALA A 78 -34.91 4.24 5.47
N GLN A 79 -35.76 5.16 5.93
CA GLN A 79 -36.21 6.32 5.16
C GLN A 79 -35.08 7.34 4.94
N ILE A 80 -34.24 7.58 5.95
CA ILE A 80 -33.04 8.43 5.83
C ILE A 80 -32.01 7.78 4.90
N LEU A 81 -31.79 6.46 5.03
CA LEU A 81 -30.94 5.70 4.11
C LEU A 81 -31.48 5.77 2.67
N SER A 82 -32.79 5.61 2.51
CA SER A 82 -33.50 5.78 1.24
C SER A 82 -33.26 7.18 0.66
N ASN A 83 -33.42 8.24 1.46
CA ASN A 83 -33.24 9.62 1.02
C ASN A 83 -31.77 9.98 0.72
N LEU A 84 -30.80 9.42 1.46
CA LEU A 84 -29.36 9.52 1.17
C LEU A 84 -28.96 8.74 -0.09
N THR A 85 -29.69 7.67 -0.42
CA THR A 85 -29.50 6.93 -1.67
C THR A 85 -30.37 7.44 -2.83
N ALA A 86 -31.34 8.33 -2.57
CA ALA A 86 -32.31 8.80 -3.56
C ALA A 86 -31.68 9.74 -4.61
N ASP A 87 -30.58 10.43 -4.27
CA ASP A 87 -29.78 11.23 -5.21
C ASP A 87 -28.53 10.51 -5.74
N ILE A 88 -28.33 9.25 -5.35
CA ILE A 88 -27.42 8.37 -6.10
C ILE A 88 -28.25 7.76 -7.21
N THR A 89 -28.40 8.49 -8.31
CA THR A 89 -28.96 7.92 -9.54
C THR A 89 -28.17 6.65 -9.86
N PRO A 90 -28.77 5.45 -9.80
CA PRO A 90 -28.14 4.28 -10.35
C PRO A 90 -27.90 4.60 -11.82
N CYS A 91 -26.69 4.42 -12.34
CA CYS A 91 -26.49 4.41 -13.77
C CYS A 91 -27.30 3.23 -14.31
N VAL A 92 -28.55 3.51 -14.72
CA VAL A 92 -29.42 2.54 -15.34
C VAL A 92 -28.75 2.23 -16.67
N ASN A 93 -28.03 1.11 -16.71
CA ASN A 93 -27.71 0.44 -17.96
C ASN A 93 -29.04 0.02 -18.59
N TYR A 94 -29.67 0.95 -19.30
CA TYR A 94 -30.53 0.57 -20.40
C TYR A 94 -29.66 -0.31 -21.30
N PRO A 95 -30.08 -1.53 -21.67
CA PRO A 95 -29.51 -2.16 -22.84
C PRO A 95 -29.89 -1.25 -24.00
N ALA A 96 -29.01 -0.29 -24.30
CA ALA A 96 -29.13 0.53 -25.48
C ALA A 96 -29.13 -0.47 -26.64
N SER A 97 -30.28 -0.61 -27.29
CA SER A 97 -30.31 -1.12 -28.65
C SER A 97 -29.16 -0.46 -29.40
N LEU A 98 -28.29 -1.24 -30.02
CA LEU A 98 -27.24 -0.76 -30.92
C LEU A 98 -27.90 0.01 -32.06
N GLN A 99 -28.22 1.28 -31.81
CA GLN A 99 -28.70 2.22 -32.80
C GLN A 99 -27.47 2.99 -33.25
N ALA A 100 -27.23 3.00 -34.57
CA ALA A 100 -26.05 3.61 -35.16
C ALA A 100 -26.01 5.12 -34.83
N LYS A 101 -25.04 5.53 -34.02
CA LYS A 101 -24.73 6.94 -33.77
C LYS A 101 -23.64 7.38 -34.76
N GLU A 102 -23.74 8.60 -35.28
CA GLU A 102 -22.77 9.16 -36.22
C GLU A 102 -21.70 9.95 -35.45
N VAL A 103 -20.41 9.66 -35.70
CA VAL A 103 -19.30 10.48 -35.18
C VAL A 103 -19.03 11.62 -36.17
N ILE A 104 -19.13 12.86 -35.70
CA ILE A 104 -18.90 14.07 -36.50
C ILE A 104 -17.61 14.78 -36.07
N PRO A 105 -16.90 15.47 -36.99
CA PRO A 105 -15.60 16.07 -36.68
C PRO A 105 -15.70 17.26 -35.71
N GLU A 106 -16.77 18.05 -35.83
CA GLU A 106 -17.05 19.18 -34.94
C GLU A 106 -18.54 19.54 -34.93
N PHE A 107 -18.96 20.23 -33.87
CA PHE A 107 -20.29 20.82 -33.74
C PHE A 107 -20.18 22.24 -33.22
N VAL A 108 -20.96 23.16 -33.77
CA VAL A 108 -20.97 24.56 -33.36
C VAL A 108 -22.34 24.90 -32.80
N SER A 109 -22.38 25.43 -31.58
CA SER A 109 -23.60 25.91 -30.92
C SER A 109 -23.28 27.16 -30.11
N GLU A 110 -24.11 28.20 -30.25
CA GLU A 110 -23.98 29.45 -29.50
C GLU A 110 -22.56 30.08 -29.58
N GLY A 111 -21.93 30.01 -30.76
CA GLY A 111 -20.57 30.52 -30.96
C GLY A 111 -19.45 29.68 -30.33
N LYS A 112 -19.78 28.54 -29.69
CA LYS A 112 -18.81 27.59 -29.13
C LYS A 112 -18.60 26.42 -30.10
N THR A 113 -17.35 26.07 -30.36
CA THR A 113 -16.98 24.91 -31.19
C THR A 113 -16.57 23.73 -30.32
N TYR A 114 -17.30 22.63 -30.44
CA TYR A 114 -17.03 21.35 -29.80
C TYR A 114 -16.34 20.44 -30.80
N LYS A 115 -15.15 19.95 -30.46
CA LYS A 115 -14.38 19.04 -31.31
C LYS A 115 -13.36 18.25 -30.48
N PRO A 116 -12.82 17.13 -30.99
CA PRO A 116 -11.78 16.37 -30.31
C PRO A 116 -10.62 17.25 -29.83
N GLY A 117 -10.14 16.99 -28.61
CA GLY A 117 -9.08 17.75 -27.94
C GLY A 117 -9.53 18.99 -27.17
N LYS A 118 -10.75 19.51 -27.39
CA LYS A 118 -11.35 20.54 -26.53
C LYS A 118 -11.84 19.92 -25.22
N SER A 119 -11.98 20.75 -24.18
CA SER A 119 -12.51 20.31 -22.88
C SER A 119 -13.71 21.15 -22.46
N VAL A 120 -14.62 20.53 -21.72
CA VAL A 120 -15.82 21.18 -21.18
C VAL A 120 -15.90 20.97 -19.67
N GLU A 121 -16.47 21.97 -19.00
CA GLU A 121 -17.00 21.84 -17.63
C GLU A 121 -18.48 21.45 -17.73
N LEU A 122 -18.88 20.54 -16.87
CA LEU A 122 -20.24 20.01 -16.80
C LEU A 122 -21.00 20.66 -15.64
N ARG A 123 -22.32 20.61 -15.69
CA ARG A 123 -23.20 21.23 -14.68
C ARG A 123 -23.07 20.62 -13.30
N ASP A 124 -22.63 19.36 -13.20
CA ASP A 124 -22.32 18.67 -11.94
C ASP A 124 -20.95 19.04 -11.33
N GLY A 125 -20.21 19.96 -11.97
CA GLY A 125 -18.90 20.42 -11.50
C GLY A 125 -17.71 19.55 -11.94
N THR A 126 -17.95 18.47 -12.68
CA THR A 126 -16.90 17.66 -13.31
C THR A 126 -16.53 18.17 -14.70
N PHE A 127 -15.58 17.51 -15.35
CA PHE A 127 -15.04 17.93 -16.64
C PHE A 127 -14.97 16.76 -17.62
N LEU A 128 -14.94 17.09 -18.91
CA LEU A 128 -14.80 16.11 -19.99
C LEU A 128 -13.77 16.60 -21.01
N ARG A 129 -12.73 15.80 -21.31
CA ARG A 129 -11.87 15.99 -22.49
C ARG A 129 -12.53 15.27 -23.67
N ILE A 130 -12.98 16.04 -24.66
CA ILE A 130 -13.71 15.51 -25.81
C ILE A 130 -12.77 14.66 -26.66
N LEU A 131 -13.15 13.40 -26.88
CA LEU A 131 -12.50 12.49 -27.83
C LEU A 131 -13.30 12.42 -29.13
N GLU A 132 -14.63 12.38 -29.02
CA GLU A 132 -15.56 12.28 -30.16
C GLU A 132 -16.78 13.18 -29.93
N VAL A 133 -17.31 13.75 -31.01
CA VAL A 133 -18.63 14.40 -31.02
C VAL A 133 -19.58 13.47 -31.73
N VAL A 134 -20.69 13.15 -31.08
CA VAL A 134 -21.62 12.11 -31.52
C VAL A 134 -22.99 12.74 -31.78
N ARG A 135 -23.58 12.41 -32.93
CA ARG A 135 -24.94 12.78 -33.31
C ARG A 135 -25.82 11.53 -33.26
N GLY A 136 -26.84 11.56 -32.40
CA GLY A 136 -27.89 10.55 -32.32
C GLY A 136 -28.89 10.64 -33.47
N MET A 137 -29.73 9.61 -33.65
CA MET A 137 -30.71 9.57 -34.74
C MET A 137 -31.79 10.65 -34.62
N GLY A 138 -32.09 11.13 -33.41
CA GLY A 138 -33.02 12.26 -33.18
C GLY A 138 -32.40 13.63 -33.44
N GLY A 139 -31.13 13.67 -33.88
CA GLY A 139 -30.36 14.90 -34.05
C GLY A 139 -29.75 15.42 -32.74
N GLU A 140 -29.98 14.74 -31.60
CA GLU A 140 -29.31 15.10 -30.36
C GLU A 140 -27.80 14.98 -30.48
N ILE A 141 -27.09 15.95 -29.88
CA ILE A 141 -25.64 15.98 -29.84
C ILE A 141 -25.17 15.55 -28.44
N SER A 142 -24.28 14.58 -28.41
CA SER A 142 -23.54 14.17 -27.23
C SER A 142 -22.04 14.25 -27.46
N LEU A 143 -21.30 14.40 -26.37
CA LEU A 143 -19.85 14.43 -26.34
C LEU A 143 -19.37 13.15 -25.67
N ARG A 144 -18.44 12.45 -26.31
CA ARG A 144 -17.80 11.27 -25.74
C ARG A 144 -16.36 11.59 -25.41
N GLY A 145 -15.92 11.29 -24.19
CA GLY A 145 -14.60 11.74 -23.74
C GLY A 145 -14.12 11.23 -22.39
N MET A 146 -12.94 11.67 -21.99
CA MET A 146 -12.32 11.31 -20.71
C MET A 146 -12.93 12.16 -19.60
N ARG A 147 -13.49 11.52 -18.57
CA ARG A 147 -14.11 12.20 -17.42
C ARG A 147 -13.07 12.63 -16.40
N LEU A 148 -13.10 13.87 -15.94
CA LEU A 148 -12.18 14.38 -14.93
C LEU A 148 -12.91 15.03 -13.77
N GLN A 149 -12.30 14.97 -12.59
CA GLN A 149 -12.82 15.54 -11.35
C GLN A 149 -11.75 16.39 -10.68
N ARG A 150 -12.14 17.44 -9.95
CA ARG A 150 -11.18 18.24 -9.17
C ARG A 150 -10.64 17.44 -8.00
N LEU A 151 -9.38 17.66 -7.64
CA LEU A 151 -8.76 16.94 -6.51
C LEU A 151 -9.49 17.21 -5.18
N ASP A 152 -9.99 18.43 -4.98
CA ASP A 152 -10.73 18.86 -3.78
C ASP A 152 -12.10 18.17 -3.61
N SER A 153 -12.61 17.47 -4.62
CA SER A 153 -13.85 16.68 -4.52
C SER A 153 -13.62 15.18 -4.45
N MET A 154 -12.38 14.73 -4.23
CA MET A 154 -12.02 13.30 -4.16
C MET A 154 -11.94 12.75 -2.72
N ASN A 155 -12.75 13.26 -1.80
CA ASN A 155 -12.86 12.77 -0.41
C ASN A 155 -11.50 12.59 0.31
N GLY A 156 -10.57 13.53 0.14
CA GLY A 156 -9.26 13.48 0.77
C GLY A 156 -8.28 12.44 0.19
N LEU A 157 -8.65 11.71 -0.88
CA LEU A 157 -7.77 10.76 -1.56
C LEU A 157 -6.56 11.44 -2.23
N MET A 158 -6.74 12.70 -2.65
CA MET A 158 -5.75 13.47 -3.39
C MET A 158 -5.48 14.81 -2.70
N PRO A 159 -4.26 15.36 -2.78
CA PRO A 159 -3.94 16.67 -2.24
C PRO A 159 -4.80 17.78 -2.83
N GLU A 160 -5.35 18.62 -1.96
CA GLU A 160 -6.13 19.79 -2.35
C GLU A 160 -5.24 20.81 -3.07
N ARG A 161 -5.50 20.98 -4.37
CA ARG A 161 -4.76 21.90 -5.23
C ARG A 161 -5.72 22.60 -6.18
N ILE A 162 -5.70 23.93 -6.17
CA ILE A 162 -6.56 24.74 -7.03
C ILE A 162 -6.28 24.40 -8.49
N ASN A 163 -7.35 24.13 -9.24
CA ASN A 163 -7.31 23.82 -10.68
C ASN A 163 -6.49 22.59 -11.07
N GLU A 164 -6.23 21.68 -10.14
CA GLU A 164 -5.77 20.34 -10.45
C GLU A 164 -6.96 19.38 -10.58
N LEU A 165 -6.88 18.51 -11.58
CA LEU A 165 -7.86 17.49 -11.91
C LEU A 165 -7.23 16.10 -11.88
N CYS A 166 -8.06 15.11 -11.58
CA CYS A 166 -7.78 13.70 -11.75
C CYS A 166 -8.67 13.13 -12.85
N TRP A 167 -8.09 12.37 -13.78
CA TRP A 167 -8.85 11.63 -14.78
C TRP A 167 -9.43 10.35 -14.16
N ILE A 168 -10.75 10.19 -14.18
CA ILE A 168 -11.43 9.02 -13.64
C ILE A 168 -11.51 7.93 -14.71
N VAL A 169 -11.03 6.73 -14.38
CA VAL A 169 -11.00 5.57 -15.28
C VAL A 169 -11.67 4.39 -14.60
N ASN A 170 -12.73 3.87 -15.21
CA ASN A 170 -13.40 2.64 -14.76
C ASN A 170 -13.10 1.53 -15.77
N ILE A 171 -12.57 0.41 -15.29
CA ILE A 171 -12.26 -0.76 -16.11
C ILE A 171 -12.84 -2.02 -15.49
N SER A 172 -13.14 -3.01 -16.32
CA SER A 172 -13.48 -4.36 -15.87
C SER A 172 -12.21 -5.18 -15.58
N GLN A 173 -12.34 -6.22 -14.75
CA GLN A 173 -11.22 -7.13 -14.44
C GLN A 173 -10.63 -7.78 -15.71
N GLU A 174 -11.47 -8.16 -16.67
CA GLU A 174 -11.05 -8.76 -17.94
C GLU A 174 -10.18 -7.79 -18.77
N GLU A 175 -10.51 -6.50 -18.72
CA GLU A 175 -9.72 -5.44 -19.37
C GLU A 175 -8.39 -5.21 -18.66
N GLU A 176 -8.36 -5.23 -17.31
CA GLU A 176 -7.10 -5.13 -16.55
C GLU A 176 -6.14 -6.27 -16.93
N GLU A 177 -6.62 -7.50 -17.01
CA GLU A 177 -5.82 -8.68 -17.37
C GLU A 177 -5.31 -8.61 -18.82
N ALA A 178 -6.14 -8.11 -19.75
CA ALA A 178 -5.73 -7.88 -21.14
C ALA A 178 -4.63 -6.82 -21.26
N VAL A 179 -4.71 -5.74 -20.48
CA VAL A 179 -3.68 -4.68 -20.43
C VAL A 179 -2.40 -5.20 -19.77
N ALA A 180 -2.50 -5.98 -18.68
CA ALA A 180 -1.35 -6.58 -18.00
C ALA A 180 -0.64 -7.66 -18.85
N GLY A 181 -1.38 -8.36 -19.72
CA GLY A 181 -0.84 -9.36 -20.65
C GLY A 181 0.00 -8.78 -21.79
N ALA A 182 -0.15 -7.50 -22.11
CA ALA A 182 0.56 -6.83 -23.21
C ALA A 182 2.04 -6.46 -22.88
N GLY A 183 2.51 -6.76 -21.66
CA GLY A 183 3.90 -6.53 -21.24
C GLY A 183 4.19 -5.09 -20.85
N ALA A 184 5.02 -4.91 -19.81
CA ALA A 184 5.42 -3.61 -19.27
C ALA A 184 6.39 -2.81 -20.19
N GLY A 185 6.71 -3.34 -21.38
CA GLY A 185 7.61 -2.73 -22.36
C GLY A 185 6.93 -1.98 -23.50
N ALA A 186 5.59 -1.93 -23.58
CA ALA A 186 4.89 -1.11 -24.54
C ALA A 186 4.35 0.13 -23.82
N GLY A 187 4.98 1.29 -24.04
CA GLY A 187 4.34 2.57 -23.76
C GLY A 187 2.92 2.52 -24.31
N ALA A 188 1.94 2.68 -23.42
CA ALA A 188 0.53 2.56 -23.76
C ALA A 188 0.26 3.43 -24.99
N GLY A 189 0.09 2.79 -26.14
CA GLY A 189 -0.15 3.46 -27.41
C GLY A 189 -1.43 4.26 -27.29
N ALA A 190 -1.29 5.58 -27.20
CA ALA A 190 -2.36 6.56 -27.01
C ALA A 190 -3.39 6.63 -28.15
N GLY A 191 -3.37 5.72 -29.13
CA GLY A 191 -4.22 5.75 -30.32
C GLY A 191 -5.37 4.73 -30.36
N ALA A 192 -5.29 3.59 -29.65
CA ALA A 192 -6.27 2.51 -29.81
C ALA A 192 -7.04 2.14 -28.52
N GLY A 193 -6.57 2.58 -27.35
CA GLY A 193 -7.24 2.33 -26.06
C GLY A 193 -8.12 3.47 -25.56
N ALA A 194 -7.97 4.68 -26.08
CA ALA A 194 -8.66 5.88 -25.58
C ALA A 194 -10.19 5.84 -25.79
N THR A 195 -10.68 5.11 -26.79
CA THR A 195 -12.11 4.97 -27.11
C THR A 195 -12.88 4.02 -26.19
N ARG A 196 -12.22 3.21 -25.35
CA ARG A 196 -12.90 2.25 -24.45
C ARG A 196 -13.31 2.83 -23.09
N HIS A 197 -12.65 3.90 -22.64
CA HIS A 197 -12.91 4.51 -21.32
C HIS A 197 -13.49 5.92 -21.46
N ALA A 198 -14.42 6.07 -22.39
CA ALA A 198 -15.00 7.35 -22.72
C ALA A 198 -16.46 7.42 -22.23
N ASP A 199 -16.72 8.37 -21.35
CA ASP A 199 -18.06 8.70 -20.88
C ASP A 199 -18.78 9.50 -21.95
N GLU A 200 -20.08 9.25 -22.12
CA GLU A 200 -20.94 10.00 -23.04
C GLU A 200 -21.83 10.96 -22.25
N THR A 201 -21.85 12.23 -22.65
CA THR A 201 -22.56 13.31 -21.95
C THR A 201 -23.35 14.14 -22.97
N GLY A 202 -24.60 14.46 -22.68
CA GLY A 202 -25.43 15.28 -23.55
C GLY A 202 -24.97 16.74 -23.56
N LEU A 203 -25.15 17.44 -24.69
CA LEU A 203 -24.73 18.85 -24.79
C LEU A 203 -25.43 19.77 -23.75
N HIS A 204 -26.64 19.41 -23.32
CA HIS A 204 -27.40 20.14 -22.30
C HIS A 204 -26.73 20.13 -20.91
N GLU A 205 -25.89 19.14 -20.63
CA GLU A 205 -25.13 19.00 -19.38
C GLU A 205 -23.87 19.87 -19.36
N VAL A 206 -23.47 20.44 -20.52
CA VAL A 206 -22.29 21.28 -20.63
C VAL A 206 -22.57 22.67 -20.06
N LYS A 207 -21.74 23.10 -19.11
CA LYS A 207 -21.72 24.45 -18.55
C LYS A 207 -20.91 25.41 -19.42
N GLY A 208 -19.73 24.99 -19.87
CA GLY A 208 -18.86 25.85 -20.68
C GLY A 208 -17.59 25.15 -21.16
N LEU A 209 -16.87 25.79 -22.09
CA LEU A 209 -15.55 25.33 -22.53
C LEU A 209 -14.48 25.68 -21.49
N ARG A 210 -13.52 24.77 -21.30
CA ARG A 210 -12.36 24.97 -20.42
C ARG A 210 -11.07 24.56 -21.10
N ILE A 211 -9.97 25.15 -20.65
CA ILE A 211 -8.62 24.73 -21.04
C ILE A 211 -8.10 23.79 -19.96
N ILE A 212 -7.86 22.53 -20.32
CA ILE A 212 -7.21 21.53 -19.47
C ILE A 212 -5.86 21.21 -20.12
N ARG A 213 -4.79 21.11 -19.33
CA ARG A 213 -3.47 20.65 -19.77
C ARG A 213 -3.10 19.34 -19.11
N PHE A 214 -2.84 18.32 -19.90
CA PHE A 214 -2.31 17.05 -19.41
C PHE A 214 -0.80 17.16 -19.28
N THR A 215 -0.27 16.79 -18.13
CA THR A 215 1.16 16.95 -17.85
C THR A 215 1.62 15.94 -16.81
N ASN A 216 2.86 15.49 -16.92
CA ASN A 216 3.53 14.73 -15.86
C ASN A 216 4.58 15.56 -15.10
N THR A 217 4.64 16.86 -15.38
CA THR A 217 5.55 17.77 -14.67
C THR A 217 5.05 18.00 -13.25
N PRO A 218 5.89 17.85 -12.20
CA PRO A 218 5.48 17.96 -10.80
C PRO A 218 4.83 19.30 -10.49
N TYR A 219 3.80 19.25 -9.66
CA TYR A 219 3.28 20.44 -9.01
C TYR A 219 4.33 21.04 -8.04
N PRO A 220 4.46 22.37 -7.91
CA PRO A 220 3.72 23.43 -8.61
C PRO A 220 4.44 24.01 -9.84
N MET A 221 5.34 23.28 -10.50
CA MET A 221 6.28 23.88 -11.47
C MET A 221 5.65 24.62 -12.66
N LEU A 222 4.47 24.21 -13.11
CA LEU A 222 3.75 24.84 -14.23
C LEU A 222 2.67 25.82 -13.76
N VAL A 223 2.48 25.95 -12.46
CA VAL A 223 1.52 26.88 -11.88
C VAL A 223 2.09 28.30 -12.07
N PRO A 224 1.31 29.27 -12.58
CA PRO A 224 1.76 30.66 -12.70
C PRO A 224 2.30 31.17 -11.36
N GLN A 225 3.46 31.83 -11.37
CA GLN A 225 3.99 32.48 -10.17
C GLN A 225 3.10 33.68 -9.80
N GLY A 226 2.71 33.79 -8.53
CA GLY A 226 1.78 34.82 -8.05
C GLY A 226 0.29 34.44 -8.16
N ASP A 227 -0.58 35.44 -8.16
CA ASP A 227 -2.04 35.28 -8.31
C ASP A 227 -2.45 34.85 -9.74
N GLY A 228 -1.51 34.86 -10.69
CA GLY A 228 -1.76 34.53 -12.10
C GLY A 228 -2.54 35.63 -12.82
N GLY A 229 -2.56 36.84 -12.29
CA GLY A 229 -3.34 37.97 -12.80
C GLY A 229 -4.81 37.96 -12.37
N PHE A 230 -5.20 37.07 -11.45
CA PHE A 230 -6.55 37.01 -10.90
C PHE A 230 -6.66 37.76 -9.58
N THR A 231 -7.79 38.44 -9.35
CA THR A 231 -8.00 39.22 -8.12
C THR A 231 -8.36 38.35 -6.92
N THR A 232 -8.99 37.19 -7.16
CA THR A 232 -9.42 36.25 -6.12
C THR A 232 -9.15 34.80 -6.51
N GLU A 233 -9.05 33.91 -5.52
CA GLU A 233 -8.94 32.46 -5.76
C GLU A 233 -10.18 31.90 -6.47
N ASP A 234 -11.36 32.45 -6.21
CA ASP A 234 -12.61 32.05 -6.86
C ASP A 234 -12.60 32.36 -8.35
N GLU A 235 -12.16 33.56 -8.73
CA GLU A 235 -11.97 33.96 -10.12
C GLU A 235 -10.97 33.02 -10.82
N ARG A 236 -9.83 32.76 -10.17
CA ARG A 236 -8.84 31.79 -10.65
C ARG A 236 -9.43 30.39 -10.79
N ARG A 237 -10.27 29.92 -9.87
CA ARG A 237 -10.90 28.59 -9.91
C ARG A 237 -11.88 28.46 -11.08
N GLN A 238 -12.60 29.53 -11.38
CA GLN A 238 -13.59 29.60 -12.44
C GLN A 238 -12.96 29.76 -13.84
N GLU A 239 -11.96 30.62 -13.99
CA GLU A 239 -11.44 31.00 -15.31
C GLU A 239 -10.04 30.46 -15.62
N GLY A 240 -9.27 30.13 -14.59
CA GLY A 240 -7.89 29.67 -14.74
C GLY A 240 -7.75 28.37 -15.53
N ILE A 241 -6.54 28.19 -16.07
CA ILE A 241 -6.14 26.94 -16.73
C ILE A 241 -6.19 25.80 -15.70
N LEU A 242 -6.80 24.70 -16.12
CA LEU A 242 -6.85 23.46 -15.36
C LEU A 242 -5.71 22.56 -15.79
N PHE A 243 -5.20 21.75 -14.88
CA PHE A 243 -4.21 20.73 -15.20
C PHE A 243 -4.67 19.35 -14.75
N CYS A 244 -4.29 18.33 -15.50
CA CYS A 244 -4.45 16.93 -15.11
C CYS A 244 -3.08 16.26 -15.05
N ARG A 245 -2.74 15.71 -13.88
CA ARG A 245 -1.45 15.03 -13.62
C ARG A 245 -1.58 13.58 -13.25
N SER A 246 -2.79 13.15 -12.94
CA SER A 246 -3.04 11.83 -12.41
C SER A 246 -4.34 11.28 -12.95
N LYS A 247 -4.45 9.96 -12.89
CA LYS A 247 -5.67 9.21 -13.16
C LYS A 247 -5.99 8.32 -11.97
N TYR A 248 -7.26 8.22 -11.65
CA TYR A 248 -7.81 7.32 -10.65
C TYR A 248 -8.50 6.16 -11.36
N VAL A 249 -7.85 5.00 -11.30
CA VAL A 249 -8.30 3.76 -11.95
C VAL A 249 -9.04 2.91 -10.93
N ARG A 250 -10.26 2.49 -11.28
CA ARG A 250 -11.09 1.58 -10.49
C ARG A 250 -11.39 0.33 -11.31
N VAL A 251 -11.02 -0.82 -10.78
CA VAL A 251 -11.24 -2.12 -11.40
C VAL A 251 -12.45 -2.79 -10.77
N TRP A 252 -13.43 -3.11 -11.59
CA TRP A 252 -14.67 -3.73 -11.17
C TRP A 252 -14.72 -5.18 -11.63
N ALA A 253 -15.00 -6.08 -10.69
CA ALA A 253 -15.30 -7.48 -10.99
C ALA A 253 -16.81 -7.67 -11.15
N THR A 254 -17.21 -8.37 -12.21
CA THR A 254 -18.60 -8.78 -12.39
C THR A 254 -18.83 -10.06 -11.58
N ALA A 255 -19.60 -10.00 -10.50
CA ALA A 255 -19.94 -11.20 -9.75
C ALA A 255 -20.81 -12.14 -10.62
N THR A 256 -20.34 -13.37 -10.87
CA THR A 256 -21.15 -14.47 -11.38
C THR A 256 -22.04 -15.00 -10.26
N SER A 257 -23.08 -14.24 -9.89
CA SER A 257 -24.13 -14.75 -9.00
C SER A 257 -25.25 -15.38 -9.82
N THR A 258 -25.70 -16.56 -9.41
CA THR A 258 -26.91 -17.24 -9.90
C THR A 258 -28.21 -16.60 -9.43
N SER A 259 -28.16 -15.52 -8.64
CA SER A 259 -29.31 -14.73 -8.21
C SER A 259 -29.35 -13.35 -8.89
N ALA A 260 -30.56 -12.87 -9.19
CA ALA A 260 -30.92 -11.82 -10.16
C ALA A 260 -30.37 -10.39 -9.93
N ARG A 261 -29.37 -10.19 -9.07
CA ARG A 261 -28.64 -8.91 -8.94
C ARG A 261 -27.14 -9.17 -9.10
N LYS A 262 -26.59 -8.85 -10.28
CA LYS A 262 -25.14 -8.75 -10.51
C LYS A 262 -24.62 -7.57 -9.68
N GLN A 263 -24.15 -7.83 -8.46
CA GLN A 263 -23.52 -6.80 -7.65
C GLN A 263 -22.07 -6.64 -8.13
N GLN A 264 -21.77 -5.49 -8.74
CA GLN A 264 -20.39 -5.15 -9.09
C GLN A 264 -19.59 -4.93 -7.82
N ARG A 265 -18.42 -5.55 -7.72
CA ARG A 265 -17.52 -5.40 -6.58
C ARG A 265 -16.22 -4.81 -7.06
N MET A 266 -15.81 -3.70 -6.45
CA MET A 266 -14.49 -3.10 -6.71
C MET A 266 -13.40 -4.02 -6.18
N GLU A 267 -12.49 -4.43 -7.06
CA GLU A 267 -11.46 -5.43 -6.77
C GLU A 267 -10.09 -4.79 -6.54
N ALA A 268 -9.76 -3.78 -7.34
CA ALA A 268 -8.49 -3.07 -7.26
C ALA A 268 -8.71 -1.59 -7.59
N GLN A 269 -7.83 -0.75 -7.06
CA GLN A 269 -7.85 0.69 -7.25
C GLN A 269 -6.41 1.20 -7.41
N ALA A 270 -6.23 2.30 -8.15
CA ALA A 270 -4.92 2.91 -8.34
C ALA A 270 -4.99 4.41 -8.60
N ILE A 271 -4.06 5.16 -8.02
CA ILE A 271 -3.73 6.53 -8.43
C ILE A 271 -2.43 6.46 -9.24
N LEU A 272 -2.51 6.83 -10.52
CA LEU A 272 -1.35 6.80 -11.42
C LEU A 272 -1.04 8.21 -11.87
N PHE A 273 0.20 8.67 -11.69
CA PHE A 273 0.66 9.89 -12.32
C PHE A 273 0.89 9.63 -13.82
N LEU A 274 0.59 10.64 -14.64
CA LEU A 274 0.72 10.53 -16.09
C LEU A 274 2.17 10.25 -16.49
N THR A 275 2.35 9.49 -17.56
CA THR A 275 3.64 9.31 -18.23
C THR A 275 3.92 10.47 -19.19
N SER A 276 5.17 10.57 -19.69
CA SER A 276 5.50 11.57 -20.71
C SER A 276 4.69 11.39 -22.00
N SER A 277 4.35 10.14 -22.36
CA SER A 277 3.50 9.82 -23.51
C SER A 277 2.03 10.21 -23.33
N GLU A 278 1.57 10.44 -22.10
CA GLU A 278 0.21 10.85 -21.78
C GLU A 278 0.07 12.37 -21.57
N ALA A 279 1.18 13.11 -21.58
CA ALA A 279 1.18 14.55 -21.45
C ALA A 279 0.90 15.24 -22.80
N ASP A 280 0.31 16.44 -22.74
CA ASP A 280 0.18 17.30 -23.91
C ASP A 280 1.57 17.79 -24.35
N SER A 281 1.79 17.95 -25.66
CA SER A 281 3.07 18.42 -26.20
C SER A 281 3.50 19.77 -25.61
N GLY A 282 4.76 19.83 -25.15
CA GLY A 282 5.34 20.98 -24.44
C GLY A 282 5.09 21.00 -22.94
N TYR A 283 4.42 19.97 -22.38
CA TYR A 283 4.11 19.84 -20.96
C TYR A 283 4.65 18.53 -20.35
N GLU A 284 5.36 17.73 -21.12
CA GLU A 284 6.02 16.50 -20.71
C GLU A 284 7.38 16.74 -20.03
N MET A 285 7.73 15.85 -19.12
CA MET A 285 9.08 15.68 -18.59
C MET A 285 9.45 14.20 -18.64
N ASP A 286 10.69 13.89 -19.00
CA ASP A 286 11.12 12.49 -19.12
C ASP A 286 11.22 11.80 -17.74
N ALA A 287 11.12 10.47 -17.76
CA ALA A 287 11.10 9.64 -16.57
C ALA A 287 12.42 9.73 -15.77
N ASP A 288 13.57 9.82 -16.45
CA ASP A 288 14.88 9.93 -15.79
C ASP A 288 15.04 11.24 -15.04
N THR A 289 14.59 12.34 -15.63
CA THR A 289 14.58 13.66 -14.98
C THR A 289 13.63 13.66 -13.78
N LEU A 290 12.43 13.09 -13.88
CA LEU A 290 11.51 12.93 -12.74
C LEU A 290 12.18 12.17 -11.58
N ARG A 291 12.77 11.01 -11.90
CA ARG A 291 13.47 10.14 -10.95
C ARG A 291 14.64 10.86 -10.28
N PHE A 292 15.48 11.52 -11.07
CA PHE A 292 16.66 12.24 -10.59
C PHE A 292 16.27 13.42 -9.69
N ARG A 293 15.23 14.17 -10.05
CA ARG A 293 14.72 15.28 -9.22
C ARG A 293 14.19 14.80 -7.87
N TRP A 294 13.54 13.64 -7.85
CA TRP A 294 13.01 13.06 -6.62
C TRP A 294 14.12 12.51 -5.71
N ARG A 295 14.88 11.53 -6.20
CA ARG A 295 15.82 10.74 -5.39
C ARG A 295 17.30 10.94 -5.69
N GLY A 296 17.64 11.69 -6.73
CA GLY A 296 19.01 11.84 -7.20
C GLY A 296 19.46 10.68 -8.09
N LYS A 297 20.77 10.45 -8.15
CA LYS A 297 21.36 9.43 -9.02
C LYS A 297 20.90 8.02 -8.60
N THR A 298 20.48 7.23 -9.57
CA THR A 298 20.15 5.81 -9.40
C THR A 298 21.19 4.93 -10.08
N HIS A 299 21.35 3.70 -9.58
CA HIS A 299 22.30 2.73 -10.12
C HIS A 299 21.51 1.60 -10.81
N PRO A 300 21.61 1.48 -12.15
CA PRO A 300 20.94 0.41 -12.88
C PRO A 300 21.36 -0.97 -12.34
N GLY A 301 20.42 -1.82 -11.97
CA GLY A 301 20.68 -3.13 -11.33
C GLY A 301 20.79 -3.10 -9.81
N GLY A 302 20.62 -1.92 -9.20
CA GLY A 302 20.52 -1.75 -7.76
C GLY A 302 21.70 -1.01 -7.13
N SER A 303 21.46 -0.44 -5.96
CA SER A 303 22.40 0.45 -5.27
C SER A 303 23.50 -0.30 -4.51
N TYR A 304 23.35 -1.61 -4.26
CA TYR A 304 24.41 -2.40 -3.65
C TYR A 304 25.33 -2.98 -4.73
N VAL A 305 26.63 -2.76 -4.56
CA VAL A 305 27.69 -3.36 -5.39
C VAL A 305 28.62 -4.15 -4.47
N GLY A 306 28.57 -5.47 -4.56
CA GLY A 306 29.41 -6.40 -3.79
C GLY A 306 30.40 -7.16 -4.68
N GLN A 307 31.28 -7.92 -4.03
CA GLN A 307 32.16 -8.89 -4.68
C GLN A 307 31.88 -10.28 -4.10
N GLU A 308 31.44 -11.20 -4.94
CA GLU A 308 31.47 -12.62 -4.62
C GLU A 308 32.85 -13.17 -4.95
N ILE A 309 33.51 -13.75 -3.95
CA ILE A 309 34.79 -14.41 -4.10
C ILE A 309 34.54 -15.91 -3.94
N SER A 310 34.62 -16.67 -5.02
CA SER A 310 34.68 -18.12 -4.93
C SER A 310 36.06 -18.50 -4.39
N PRO A 311 36.17 -19.29 -3.31
CA PRO A 311 37.47 -19.72 -2.81
C PRO A 311 38.16 -20.61 -3.83
N THR A 312 39.50 -20.58 -3.86
CA THR A 312 40.26 -21.56 -4.64
C THR A 312 40.13 -22.92 -3.96
N VAL A 313 39.54 -23.89 -4.65
CA VAL A 313 39.38 -25.26 -4.13
C VAL A 313 40.53 -26.11 -4.65
N ILE A 314 41.29 -26.71 -3.73
CA ILE A 314 42.32 -27.69 -4.04
C ILE A 314 41.73 -29.06 -3.75
N ASP A 315 41.44 -29.83 -4.80
CA ASP A 315 40.96 -31.20 -4.65
C ASP A 315 42.15 -32.15 -4.43
N LEU A 316 42.21 -32.74 -3.23
CA LEU A 316 43.23 -33.70 -2.81
C LEU A 316 42.76 -35.16 -2.90
N SER A 317 41.52 -35.41 -3.38
CA SER A 317 40.93 -36.75 -3.43
C SER A 317 41.54 -37.66 -4.51
N GLN A 318 42.26 -37.08 -5.48
CA GLN A 318 42.91 -37.84 -6.55
C GLN A 318 44.42 -37.97 -6.32
N ASN A 319 44.87 -39.18 -5.96
CA ASN A 319 46.26 -39.54 -5.66
C ASN A 319 47.27 -39.40 -6.81
N SER A 320 46.95 -38.71 -7.91
CA SER A 320 47.87 -38.56 -9.05
C SER A 320 47.81 -37.22 -9.79
N THR A 321 46.82 -36.35 -9.54
CA THR A 321 46.82 -34.99 -10.11
C THR A 321 46.06 -34.02 -9.20
N THR A 322 46.76 -33.05 -8.60
CA THR A 322 46.12 -31.97 -7.85
C THR A 322 45.31 -31.09 -8.81
N THR A 323 43.98 -31.14 -8.73
CA THR A 323 43.12 -30.25 -9.50
C THR A 323 42.92 -28.95 -8.72
N ILE A 324 43.41 -27.84 -9.26
CA ILE A 324 43.24 -26.50 -8.68
C ILE A 324 42.11 -25.80 -9.41
N VAL A 325 40.94 -25.68 -8.76
CA VAL A 325 39.86 -24.82 -9.23
C VAL A 325 40.15 -23.41 -8.72
N ARG A 326 40.71 -22.55 -9.57
CA ARG A 326 41.02 -21.16 -9.21
C ARG A 326 39.74 -20.41 -8.86
N GLY A 327 39.77 -19.71 -7.72
CA GLY A 327 38.69 -18.84 -7.29
C GLY A 327 38.41 -17.74 -8.31
N THR A 328 37.14 -17.50 -8.60
CA THR A 328 36.67 -16.39 -9.43
C THR A 328 36.15 -15.26 -8.54
N SER A 329 36.41 -14.00 -8.92
CA SER A 329 35.76 -12.84 -8.33
C SER A 329 34.70 -12.32 -9.31
N LYS A 330 33.44 -12.28 -8.88
CA LYS A 330 32.32 -11.74 -9.66
C LYS A 330 31.71 -10.55 -8.91
N THR A 331 31.61 -9.41 -9.57
CA THR A 331 30.87 -8.27 -9.03
C THR A 331 29.39 -8.63 -9.02
N THR A 332 28.74 -8.52 -7.87
CA THR A 332 27.30 -8.70 -7.71
C THR A 332 26.63 -7.36 -7.49
N GLN A 333 25.53 -7.14 -8.21
CA GLN A 333 24.73 -5.94 -8.07
C GLN A 333 23.31 -6.32 -7.65
N GLN A 334 22.79 -5.67 -6.62
CA GLN A 334 21.49 -5.99 -6.04
C GLN A 334 20.75 -4.72 -5.62
N TYR A 335 19.43 -4.74 -5.74
CA TYR A 335 18.57 -3.70 -5.20
C TYR A 335 18.56 -3.74 -3.68
N THR A 336 18.76 -2.58 -3.06
CA THR A 336 18.74 -2.45 -1.60
C THR A 336 17.31 -2.41 -1.08
N PHE A 337 17.09 -3.03 0.08
CA PHE A 337 15.79 -3.19 0.70
C PHE A 337 15.81 -2.74 2.16
N GLY A 338 14.79 -1.98 2.56
CA GLY A 338 14.55 -1.57 3.95
C GLY A 338 13.19 -2.08 4.43
N ASP A 339 13.12 -2.51 5.69
CA ASP A 339 11.90 -3.07 6.31
C ASP A 339 11.48 -2.26 7.55
N GLY A 340 10.45 -1.42 7.41
CA GLY A 340 9.89 -0.64 8.52
C GLY A 340 8.81 -1.41 9.27
N PHE A 341 8.86 -1.38 10.59
CA PHE A 341 8.00 -2.20 11.47
C PHE A 341 8.19 -3.71 11.20
N CYS A 342 9.45 -4.12 11.06
CA CYS A 342 9.81 -5.42 10.49
C CYS A 342 9.43 -6.64 11.35
N GLY A 343 9.10 -6.45 12.63
CA GLY A 343 8.88 -7.53 13.57
C GLY A 343 10.03 -8.53 13.59
N ALA A 344 9.72 -9.83 13.57
CA ALA A 344 10.73 -10.89 13.44
C ALA A 344 11.25 -11.08 11.99
N GLY A 345 10.81 -10.25 11.03
CA GLY A 345 11.29 -10.21 9.66
C GLY A 345 10.69 -11.28 8.74
N GLY A 346 9.37 -11.46 8.79
CA GLY A 346 8.66 -12.28 7.81
C GLY A 346 8.80 -11.74 6.39
N VAL A 347 8.55 -10.45 6.21
CA VAL A 347 8.71 -9.75 4.93
C VAL A 347 10.17 -9.72 4.50
N SER A 348 11.08 -9.31 5.40
CA SER A 348 12.54 -9.39 5.18
C SER A 348 13.02 -10.73 4.65
N ARG A 349 12.49 -11.85 5.18
CA ARG A 349 12.81 -13.19 4.67
C ARG A 349 12.34 -13.38 3.23
N GLY A 350 11.13 -12.94 2.90
CA GLY A 350 10.60 -12.96 1.53
C GLY A 350 11.42 -12.09 0.57
N ALA A 351 11.86 -10.91 1.01
CA ALA A 351 12.73 -10.02 0.23
C ALA A 351 14.09 -10.66 -0.09
N LEU A 352 14.73 -11.30 0.89
CA LEU A 352 15.97 -12.05 0.67
C LEU A 352 15.76 -13.24 -0.28
N GLN A 353 14.66 -13.97 -0.15
CA GLN A 353 14.30 -15.07 -1.07
C GLN A 353 14.01 -14.58 -2.50
N ALA A 354 13.60 -13.31 -2.65
CA ALA A 354 13.49 -12.64 -3.95
C ALA A 354 14.83 -12.05 -4.44
N GLY A 355 15.95 -12.33 -3.78
CA GLY A 355 17.29 -11.91 -4.19
C GLY A 355 17.63 -10.44 -3.93
N LEU A 356 16.85 -9.75 -3.09
CA LEU A 356 17.12 -8.38 -2.68
C LEU A 356 18.21 -8.31 -1.60
N ARG A 357 18.91 -7.17 -1.52
CA ARG A 357 19.88 -6.89 -0.46
C ARG A 357 19.19 -6.18 0.71
N LEU A 358 18.93 -6.89 1.80
CA LEU A 358 18.42 -6.27 3.03
C LEU A 358 19.50 -5.40 3.68
N ASN A 359 19.28 -4.09 3.73
CA ASN A 359 20.19 -3.12 4.33
C ASN A 359 19.86 -2.86 5.80
N TRP A 360 18.58 -2.67 6.12
CA TRP A 360 18.13 -2.37 7.48
C TRP A 360 16.70 -2.83 7.73
N GLY A 361 16.38 -3.01 9.00
CA GLY A 361 15.01 -3.15 9.51
C GLY A 361 14.85 -2.41 10.83
N PHE A 362 13.68 -1.83 11.09
CA PHE A 362 13.38 -1.20 12.38
C PHE A 362 12.08 -1.71 13.00
N ASP A 363 12.07 -1.87 14.31
CA ASP A 363 10.89 -2.18 15.12
C ASP A 363 11.15 -1.77 16.58
N HIS A 364 10.12 -1.31 17.29
CA HIS A 364 10.26 -0.91 18.69
C HIS A 364 10.39 -2.12 19.63
N SER A 365 9.97 -3.31 19.20
CA SER A 365 9.95 -4.52 20.01
C SER A 365 11.33 -5.15 20.11
N VAL A 366 11.95 -5.04 21.29
CA VAL A 366 13.25 -5.67 21.59
C VAL A 366 13.27 -7.15 21.24
N SER A 367 12.26 -7.93 21.67
CA SER A 367 12.22 -9.37 21.39
C SER A 367 12.05 -9.72 19.91
N ALA A 368 11.31 -8.90 19.15
CA ALA A 368 11.19 -9.12 17.71
C ALA A 368 12.50 -8.79 17.00
N MET A 369 13.16 -7.70 17.42
CA MET A 369 14.46 -7.29 16.87
C MET A 369 15.60 -8.23 17.25
N ASP A 370 15.53 -8.91 18.40
CA ASP A 370 16.47 -9.98 18.73
C ASP A 370 16.32 -11.16 17.75
N SER A 371 15.08 -11.58 17.44
CA SER A 371 14.82 -12.57 16.40
C SER A 371 15.30 -12.07 15.03
N PHE A 372 15.01 -10.82 14.66
CA PHE A 372 15.47 -10.22 13.40
C PHE A 372 17.00 -10.34 13.24
N ARG A 373 17.77 -9.92 14.25
CA ARG A 373 19.24 -9.94 14.21
C ARG A 373 19.82 -11.35 14.12
N LEU A 374 19.17 -12.35 14.71
CA LEU A 374 19.59 -13.75 14.58
C LEU A 374 19.49 -14.28 13.15
N ASN A 375 18.67 -13.65 12.31
CA ASN A 375 18.31 -14.13 10.99
C ASN A 375 18.95 -13.33 9.85
N PHE A 376 19.35 -12.09 10.11
CA PHE A 376 19.77 -11.13 9.10
C PHE A 376 21.07 -10.43 9.49
N GLU A 377 22.16 -11.20 9.55
CA GLU A 377 23.47 -10.75 10.04
C GLU A 377 24.04 -9.56 9.29
N THR A 378 23.68 -9.42 8.02
CA THR A 378 24.21 -8.38 7.12
C THR A 378 23.39 -7.10 7.11
N ALA A 379 22.28 -7.06 7.85
CA ALA A 379 21.36 -5.93 7.93
C ALA A 379 21.47 -5.21 9.28
N ILE A 380 21.32 -3.89 9.26
CA ILE A 380 21.29 -3.09 10.49
C ILE A 380 19.89 -3.18 11.10
N GLY A 381 19.79 -3.80 12.28
CA GLY A 381 18.55 -3.86 13.05
C GLY A 381 18.44 -2.69 14.03
N TYR A 382 17.55 -1.73 13.76
CA TYR A 382 17.26 -0.60 14.65
C TYR A 382 16.13 -0.98 15.63
N THR A 383 16.44 -1.06 16.92
CA THR A 383 15.40 -1.18 17.94
C THR A 383 14.95 0.21 18.34
N SER A 384 13.98 0.75 17.61
CA SER A 384 13.48 2.12 17.78
C SER A 384 12.04 2.24 17.28
N ASP A 385 11.37 3.31 17.67
CA ASP A 385 10.18 3.75 16.96
C ASP A 385 10.56 4.42 15.61
N VAL A 386 9.53 4.81 14.84
CA VAL A 386 9.72 5.45 13.54
C VAL A 386 10.33 6.85 13.65
N ALA A 387 10.03 7.61 14.70
CA ALA A 387 10.54 8.98 14.86
C ALA A 387 12.06 8.97 15.12
N ASP A 388 12.51 8.09 15.99
CA ASP A 388 13.93 7.86 16.28
C ASP A 388 14.66 7.27 15.06
N PHE A 389 14.04 6.34 14.32
CA PHE A 389 14.61 5.82 13.07
C PHE A 389 14.80 6.93 12.03
N LEU A 390 13.82 7.83 11.89
CA LEU A 390 13.90 8.94 10.94
C LEU A 390 14.97 9.98 11.30
N ALA A 391 15.50 9.96 12.53
CA ALA A 391 16.62 10.82 12.93
C ALA A 391 17.97 10.42 12.33
N ASN A 392 18.10 9.21 11.76
CA ASN A 392 19.30 8.77 11.04
C ASN A 392 19.56 9.65 9.80
N SER A 393 20.80 9.60 9.31
CA SER A 393 21.19 10.33 8.10
C SER A 393 20.46 9.77 6.88
N PRO A 394 19.88 10.60 5.98
CA PRO A 394 19.24 10.13 4.75
C PRO A 394 20.12 9.20 3.91
N ALA A 395 21.44 9.44 3.88
CA ALA A 395 22.38 8.61 3.13
C ALA A 395 22.50 7.17 3.67
N GLU A 396 22.22 6.96 4.97
CA GLU A 396 22.31 5.64 5.63
C GLU A 396 21.02 4.84 5.46
N ILE A 397 19.88 5.53 5.41
CA ILE A 397 18.55 4.90 5.37
C ILE A 397 17.93 4.86 3.97
N MET A 398 18.57 5.48 2.97
CA MET A 398 18.12 5.41 1.58
C MET A 398 18.24 4.00 1.01
N VAL A 399 17.16 3.52 0.38
CA VAL A 399 17.07 2.18 -0.23
C VAL A 399 16.38 2.27 -1.59
N ASP A 400 16.53 1.23 -2.43
CA ASP A 400 15.81 1.14 -3.71
C ASP A 400 14.37 0.70 -3.50
N ILE A 401 14.15 -0.24 -2.58
CA ILE A 401 12.83 -0.79 -2.27
C ILE A 401 12.58 -0.63 -0.77
N LEU A 402 11.44 -0.07 -0.42
CA LEU A 402 10.98 0.03 0.96
C LEU A 402 9.76 -0.87 1.17
N HIS A 403 9.77 -1.66 2.24
CA HIS A 403 8.55 -2.16 2.83
C HIS A 403 8.27 -1.46 4.15
N PHE A 404 7.00 -1.20 4.47
CA PHE A 404 6.62 -0.92 5.84
C PHE A 404 5.22 -1.47 6.16
N SER A 405 5.06 -2.03 7.35
CA SER A 405 3.79 -2.60 7.83
C SER A 405 3.47 -2.07 9.23
N PRO A 406 2.87 -0.87 9.34
CA PRO A 406 2.51 -0.28 10.63
C PRO A 406 1.63 -1.22 11.48
N PRO A 407 1.50 -0.97 12.79
CA PRO A 407 0.67 -1.79 13.67
C PRO A 407 -0.78 -1.92 13.17
N CYS A 408 -1.15 -3.12 12.71
CA CYS A 408 -2.46 -3.38 12.11
C CYS A 408 -3.58 -3.67 13.13
N GLN A 409 -3.26 -3.77 14.43
CA GLN A 409 -4.24 -4.16 15.45
C GLN A 409 -5.46 -3.24 15.50
N PRO A 410 -5.32 -1.90 15.43
CA PRO A 410 -6.46 -0.99 15.51
C PRO A 410 -7.48 -1.20 14.39
N PHE A 411 -6.99 -1.53 13.19
CA PHE A 411 -7.81 -1.67 11.99
C PHE A 411 -8.31 -3.11 11.76
N SER A 412 -7.95 -4.05 12.64
CA SER A 412 -8.25 -5.46 12.44
C SER A 412 -9.73 -5.76 12.63
N PRO A 413 -10.39 -6.50 11.72
CA PRO A 413 -11.78 -6.93 11.93
C PRO A 413 -11.99 -7.77 13.20
N ALA A 414 -10.92 -8.38 13.72
CA ALA A 414 -10.92 -9.18 14.93
C ALA A 414 -10.78 -8.36 16.22
N LYS A 415 -10.54 -7.05 16.13
CA LYS A 415 -10.53 -6.15 17.29
C LYS A 415 -11.98 -5.80 17.65
N THR A 416 -12.40 -6.21 18.85
CA THR A 416 -13.74 -5.95 19.39
C THR A 416 -13.70 -5.14 20.69
N ILE A 417 -12.51 -4.86 21.21
CA ILE A 417 -12.28 -4.16 22.48
C ILE A 417 -11.16 -3.14 22.25
N ALA A 418 -11.38 -1.91 22.71
CA ALA A 418 -10.38 -0.85 22.69
C ALA A 418 -9.20 -1.17 23.62
N ALA A 419 -8.00 -0.78 23.23
CA ALA A 419 -6.77 -0.92 23.99
C ALA A 419 -6.13 0.45 24.21
N ALA A 420 -5.44 0.64 25.34
CA ALA A 420 -4.81 1.90 25.70
C ALA A 420 -3.71 2.37 24.71
N THR A 421 -3.24 1.48 23.82
CA THR A 421 -2.21 1.77 22.81
C THR A 421 -2.80 2.03 21.43
N ASP A 422 -4.12 2.12 21.29
CA ASP A 422 -4.77 2.25 19.99
C ASP A 422 -4.38 3.54 19.28
N ASP A 423 -4.50 4.68 19.96
CA ASP A 423 -4.14 6.00 19.41
C ASP A 423 -2.69 6.05 18.89
N ASP A 424 -1.74 5.52 19.67
CA ASP A 424 -0.32 5.47 19.28
C ASP A 424 -0.08 4.56 18.06
N ASN A 425 -0.80 3.43 17.97
CA ASN A 425 -0.70 2.49 16.86
C ASN A 425 -1.36 3.04 15.59
N GLU A 426 -2.50 3.71 15.73
CA GLU A 426 -3.20 4.39 14.63
C GLU A 426 -2.33 5.52 14.07
N ALA A 427 -1.67 6.29 14.94
CA ALA A 427 -0.78 7.37 14.54
C ALA A 427 0.39 6.91 13.65
N CYS A 428 0.84 5.66 13.79
CA CYS A 428 1.94 5.10 13.01
C CYS A 428 1.65 5.06 11.51
N ILE A 429 0.39 4.95 11.08
CA ILE A 429 0.05 4.89 9.65
C ILE A 429 0.39 6.21 8.92
N PHE A 430 0.35 7.34 9.65
CA PHE A 430 0.64 8.67 9.10
C PHE A 430 2.15 8.92 8.92
N CYS A 431 3.02 7.99 9.28
CA CYS A 431 4.47 8.12 9.06
C CYS A 431 4.87 8.04 7.57
N ALA A 432 3.96 7.62 6.68
CA ALA A 432 4.24 7.35 5.28
C ALA A 432 4.96 8.52 4.58
N ARG A 433 4.46 9.76 4.70
CA ARG A 433 5.05 10.92 4.02
C ARG A 433 6.52 11.14 4.44
N GLU A 434 6.79 11.10 5.72
CA GLU A 434 8.12 11.33 6.32
C GLU A 434 9.09 10.20 5.97
N LEU A 435 8.61 8.96 6.05
CA LEU A 435 9.40 7.78 5.73
C LEU A 435 9.83 7.78 4.27
N LEU A 436 8.90 8.06 3.35
CA LEU A 436 9.18 8.18 1.93
C LEU A 436 10.10 9.37 1.61
N GLY A 437 9.87 10.52 2.26
CA GLY A 437 10.69 11.72 2.08
C GLY A 437 12.15 11.53 2.49
N ARG A 438 12.42 10.71 3.52
CA ARG A 438 13.77 10.45 4.02
C ARG A 438 14.47 9.26 3.35
N THR A 439 13.74 8.17 3.10
CA THR A 439 14.32 6.95 2.52
C THR A 439 14.35 6.95 0.99
N LYS A 440 13.56 7.84 0.36
CA LYS A 440 13.48 8.07 -1.10
C LYS A 440 13.53 6.79 -1.97
N PRO A 441 12.68 5.79 -1.69
CA PRO A 441 12.64 4.54 -2.44
C PRO A 441 12.22 4.75 -3.90
N ARG A 442 12.60 3.82 -4.76
CA ARG A 442 12.06 3.70 -6.13
C ARG A 442 10.68 3.08 -6.09
N VAL A 443 10.56 2.00 -5.31
CA VAL A 443 9.33 1.24 -5.15
C VAL A 443 9.07 1.02 -3.67
N VAL A 444 7.80 1.09 -3.30
CA VAL A 444 7.32 0.92 -1.94
C VAL A 444 6.26 -0.16 -1.93
N THR A 445 6.29 -0.96 -0.89
CA THR A 445 5.20 -1.86 -0.55
C THR A 445 4.74 -1.56 0.86
N MET A 446 3.43 -1.51 1.06
CA MET A 446 2.84 -1.43 2.39
C MET A 446 1.83 -2.56 2.55
N GLU A 447 1.89 -3.24 3.69
CA GLU A 447 0.91 -4.26 4.06
C GLU A 447 0.09 -3.79 5.25
N GLU A 448 -1.21 -4.05 5.18
CA GLU A 448 -2.15 -3.84 6.28
C GLU A 448 -3.26 -4.90 6.30
N THR A 449 -4.06 -4.90 7.37
CA THR A 449 -5.23 -5.77 7.49
C THR A 449 -6.34 -5.36 6.51
N ALA A 450 -7.20 -6.32 6.15
CA ALA A 450 -8.33 -6.07 5.25
C ALA A 450 -9.33 -5.03 5.81
N GLY A 451 -9.38 -4.88 7.14
CA GLY A 451 -10.26 -3.91 7.81
C GLY A 451 -9.91 -2.45 7.50
N LEU A 452 -8.67 -2.13 7.11
CA LEU A 452 -8.31 -0.76 6.71
C LEU A 452 -9.14 -0.31 5.50
N GLN A 453 -9.26 -1.15 4.47
CA GLN A 453 -10.09 -0.83 3.30
C GLN A 453 -11.60 -1.00 3.58
N GLN A 454 -11.99 -1.90 4.48
CA GLN A 454 -13.40 -2.29 4.67
C GLN A 454 -14.14 -1.47 5.72
N ARG A 455 -13.43 -0.88 6.69
CA ARG A 455 -14.02 -0.22 7.87
C ARG A 455 -13.39 1.13 8.21
N HIS A 456 -12.21 1.43 7.68
CA HIS A 456 -11.38 2.59 8.05
C HIS A 456 -10.79 3.26 6.80
N GLU A 457 -11.65 3.49 5.79
CA GLU A 457 -11.22 3.98 4.48
C GLU A 457 -10.56 5.36 4.55
N GLU A 458 -10.91 6.17 5.54
CA GLU A 458 -10.33 7.47 5.82
C GLU A 458 -8.82 7.39 6.09
N PHE A 459 -8.37 6.37 6.82
CA PHE A 459 -6.94 6.15 7.08
C PHE A 459 -6.22 5.61 5.85
N LEU A 460 -6.88 4.77 5.04
CA LEU A 460 -6.37 4.35 3.74
C LEU A 460 -6.20 5.57 2.83
N PHE A 461 -7.21 6.44 2.72
CA PHE A 461 -7.16 7.61 1.86
C PHE A 461 -6.12 8.62 2.32
N ALA A 462 -5.96 8.84 3.62
CA ALA A 462 -4.87 9.66 4.16
C ALA A 462 -3.49 9.09 3.80
N THR A 463 -3.35 7.76 3.80
CA THR A 463 -2.12 7.08 3.37
C THR A 463 -1.87 7.28 1.88
N ILE A 464 -2.88 7.04 1.03
CA ILE A 464 -2.78 7.25 -0.42
C ILE A 464 -2.50 8.73 -0.76
N HIS A 465 -3.11 9.65 -0.03
CA HIS A 465 -2.85 11.08 -0.11
C HIS A 465 -1.38 11.39 0.15
N ALA A 466 -0.78 10.82 1.20
CA ALA A 466 0.65 11.00 1.49
C ALA A 466 1.56 10.51 0.35
N PHE A 467 1.22 9.39 -0.31
CA PHE A 467 1.91 8.94 -1.52
C PHE A 467 1.74 9.95 -2.67
N ALA A 468 0.49 10.38 -2.94
CA ALA A 468 0.17 11.30 -4.02
C ALA A 468 0.79 12.70 -3.84
N GLU A 469 0.92 13.18 -2.59
CA GLU A 469 1.57 14.44 -2.26
C GLU A 469 3.03 14.47 -2.74
N LEU A 470 3.74 13.34 -2.57
CA LEU A 470 5.12 13.14 -3.02
C LEU A 470 5.25 12.73 -4.49
N GLY A 471 4.14 12.61 -5.22
CA GLY A 471 4.13 12.20 -6.62
C GLY A 471 4.31 10.70 -6.85
N TYR A 472 4.05 9.86 -5.85
CA TYR A 472 4.06 8.42 -6.04
C TYR A 472 2.79 7.96 -6.72
N SER A 473 2.95 7.14 -7.76
CA SER A 473 1.84 6.34 -8.26
C SER A 473 1.64 5.17 -7.32
N CYS A 474 0.40 4.79 -7.02
CA CYS A 474 0.09 3.67 -6.15
C CYS A 474 -1.09 2.84 -6.66
N ARG A 475 -1.08 1.55 -6.36
CA ARG A 475 -2.20 0.63 -6.56
C ARG A 475 -2.42 -0.19 -5.30
N TRP A 476 -3.66 -0.50 -4.97
CA TRP A 476 -3.99 -1.29 -3.80
C TRP A 476 -5.07 -2.33 -4.09
N LYS A 477 -4.93 -3.49 -3.44
CA LYS A 477 -5.80 -4.66 -3.59
C LYS A 477 -5.75 -5.54 -2.35
N LEU A 478 -6.85 -6.22 -2.06
CA LEU A 478 -6.88 -7.32 -1.10
C LEU A 478 -6.34 -8.60 -1.74
N LEU A 479 -5.20 -9.08 -1.26
CA LEU A 479 -4.60 -10.34 -1.69
C LEU A 479 -4.93 -11.48 -0.73
N LYS A 480 -5.24 -12.66 -1.27
CA LYS A 480 -5.41 -13.89 -0.48
C LYS A 480 -4.07 -14.61 -0.41
N CYS A 481 -3.59 -14.87 0.80
CA CYS A 481 -2.28 -15.52 1.01
C CYS A 481 -2.25 -16.94 0.43
N GLN A 482 -3.39 -17.64 0.40
CA GLN A 482 -3.50 -18.98 -0.19
C GLN A 482 -3.12 -19.05 -1.67
N ASP A 483 -3.37 -17.97 -2.42
CA ASP A 483 -3.03 -17.87 -3.83
C ASP A 483 -1.52 -17.89 -4.06
N TYR A 484 -0.72 -17.71 -3.00
CA TYR A 484 0.74 -17.66 -3.03
C TYR A 484 1.40 -18.80 -2.24
N GLY A 485 0.66 -19.91 -2.01
CA GLY A 485 1.20 -21.10 -1.35
C GLY A 485 1.20 -21.04 0.19
N VAL A 486 0.57 -20.03 0.78
CA VAL A 486 0.40 -19.97 2.24
C VAL A 486 -0.77 -20.88 2.65
N PRO A 487 -0.60 -21.85 3.56
CA PRO A 487 -1.64 -22.81 3.95
C PRO A 487 -2.69 -22.19 4.90
N GLN A 488 -3.13 -20.96 4.63
CA GLN A 488 -4.06 -20.20 5.45
C GLN A 488 -5.06 -19.41 4.62
N THR A 489 -6.29 -19.28 5.12
CA THR A 489 -7.32 -18.37 4.60
C THR A 489 -7.12 -16.93 5.08
N ARG A 490 -5.88 -16.42 4.98
CA ARG A 490 -5.49 -15.06 5.40
C ARG A 490 -5.57 -14.08 4.22
N GLN A 491 -6.19 -12.93 4.42
CA GLN A 491 -6.21 -11.82 3.46
C GLN A 491 -5.44 -10.63 4.00
N ARG A 492 -4.83 -9.86 3.09
CA ARG A 492 -4.00 -8.69 3.37
C ARG A 492 -4.32 -7.59 2.38
N LEU A 493 -4.46 -6.36 2.85
CA LEU A 493 -4.39 -5.19 1.99
C LEU A 493 -2.93 -4.96 1.62
N VAL A 494 -2.66 -4.92 0.33
CA VAL A 494 -1.32 -4.61 -0.18
C VAL A 494 -1.42 -3.34 -1.02
N ILE A 495 -0.58 -2.37 -0.70
CA ILE A 495 -0.36 -1.15 -1.47
C ILE A 495 1.01 -1.28 -2.12
N LEU A 496 1.07 -1.20 -3.45
CA LEU A 496 2.31 -1.04 -4.21
C LEU A 496 2.38 0.42 -4.66
N ALA A 497 3.53 1.06 -4.53
CA ALA A 497 3.74 2.41 -5.03
C ALA A 497 5.11 2.57 -5.70
N SER A 498 5.18 3.44 -6.70
CA SER A 498 6.42 3.78 -7.41
C SER A 498 6.65 5.28 -7.36
N GLY A 499 7.91 5.66 -7.11
CA GLY A 499 8.31 7.06 -7.04
C GLY A 499 8.21 7.75 -8.40
N PRO A 500 8.29 9.09 -8.44
CA PRO A 500 8.28 9.85 -9.69
C PRO A 500 9.28 9.29 -10.71
N GLY A 501 8.82 9.00 -11.92
CA GLY A 501 9.66 8.46 -13.01
C GLY A 501 9.91 6.94 -12.96
N GLU A 502 9.41 6.24 -11.96
CA GLU A 502 9.46 4.77 -11.87
C GLU A 502 8.11 4.17 -12.32
N PRO A 503 8.09 3.10 -13.14
CA PRO A 503 6.85 2.43 -13.46
C PRO A 503 6.29 1.74 -12.21
N LEU A 504 4.97 1.69 -12.13
CA LEU A 504 4.28 1.05 -11.02
C LEU A 504 4.20 -0.47 -11.26
N PRO A 505 4.84 -1.32 -10.44
CA PRO A 505 4.81 -2.77 -10.62
C PRO A 505 3.39 -3.34 -10.55
N PRO A 506 3.07 -4.42 -11.29
CA PRO A 506 1.82 -5.13 -11.13
C PRO A 506 1.80 -5.94 -9.83
N PHE A 507 0.60 -6.37 -9.40
CA PHE A 507 0.49 -7.39 -8.36
C PHE A 507 1.01 -8.74 -8.88
N PRO A 508 1.59 -9.59 -8.01
CA PRO A 508 1.97 -10.94 -8.40
C PRO A 508 0.76 -11.75 -8.84
N LYS A 509 0.94 -12.56 -9.89
CA LYS A 509 -0.08 -13.51 -10.32
C LYS A 509 -0.22 -14.64 -9.28
N PRO A 510 -1.42 -15.19 -9.06
CA PRO A 510 -1.60 -16.38 -8.24
C PRO A 510 -0.67 -17.52 -8.68
N THR A 511 0.05 -18.11 -7.74
CA THR A 511 0.91 -19.29 -7.97
C THR A 511 0.20 -20.59 -7.60
N HIS A 512 -0.87 -20.50 -6.81
CA HIS A 512 -1.67 -21.64 -6.38
C HIS A 512 -3.15 -21.37 -6.64
N GLY A 513 -3.92 -22.43 -6.85
CA GLY A 513 -5.35 -22.35 -7.13
C GLY A 513 -6.18 -23.45 -6.45
N PRO A 514 -7.51 -23.37 -6.58
CA PRO A 514 -8.39 -24.45 -6.17
C PRO A 514 -8.06 -25.72 -6.96
N ARG A 515 -8.26 -26.89 -6.35
CA ARG A 515 -8.12 -28.16 -7.06
C ARG A 515 -9.17 -28.23 -8.17
N GLY A 516 -8.73 -28.46 -9.41
CA GLY A 516 -9.64 -28.71 -10.53
C GLY A 516 -10.59 -29.88 -10.23
N PRO A 517 -11.83 -29.88 -10.73
CA PRO A 517 -12.74 -31.02 -10.60
C PRO A 517 -12.08 -32.29 -11.15
N PRO A 518 -12.27 -33.46 -10.52
CA PRO A 518 -11.63 -34.71 -10.95
C PRO A 518 -12.05 -35.20 -12.36
N ASN A 519 -12.97 -34.51 -13.06
CA ASN A 519 -13.56 -34.97 -14.31
C ASN A 519 -13.74 -33.89 -15.39
N THR A 520 -13.04 -32.76 -15.29
CA THR A 520 -13.02 -31.76 -16.37
C THR A 520 -11.63 -31.69 -16.98
N ASN A 521 -11.55 -31.76 -18.30
CA ASN A 521 -10.36 -31.43 -19.11
C ASN A 521 -10.02 -29.93 -19.01
N THR A 522 -10.10 -29.34 -17.82
CA THR A 522 -9.74 -27.98 -17.51
C THR A 522 -8.30 -28.00 -17.02
N THR A 523 -7.40 -27.56 -17.89
CA THR A 523 -5.99 -27.27 -17.63
C THR A 523 -5.84 -26.12 -16.63
N THR A 524 -6.23 -26.31 -15.36
CA THR A 524 -5.67 -25.47 -14.28
C THR A 524 -4.21 -25.88 -14.11
N THR A 525 -3.31 -25.09 -14.66
CA THR A 525 -1.85 -25.28 -14.62
C THR A 525 -1.24 -24.96 -13.26
N LEU A 526 -2.00 -24.32 -12.36
CA LEU A 526 -1.50 -23.92 -11.05
C LEU A 526 -1.55 -25.10 -10.05
N PRO A 527 -0.48 -25.28 -9.23
CA PRO A 527 -0.52 -26.14 -8.06
C PRO A 527 -1.75 -25.90 -7.16
N ARG A 528 -2.26 -26.97 -6.55
CA ARG A 528 -3.37 -26.85 -5.57
C ARG A 528 -2.96 -26.02 -4.36
N PHE A 529 -3.91 -25.36 -3.70
CA PHE A 529 -3.66 -24.72 -2.41
C PHE A 529 -2.96 -25.67 -1.41
N ARG A 530 -1.96 -25.12 -0.71
CA ARG A 530 -1.22 -25.81 0.36
C ARG A 530 -2.12 -25.98 1.58
N THR A 531 -1.94 -27.09 2.28
CA THR A 531 -2.76 -27.51 3.43
C THR A 531 -1.96 -27.49 4.72
N ILE A 532 -2.64 -27.63 5.86
CA ILE A 532 -1.98 -27.79 7.16
C ILE A 532 -1.02 -28.98 7.13
N HIS A 533 -1.46 -30.11 6.57
CA HIS A 533 -0.65 -31.31 6.41
C HIS A 533 0.65 -31.02 5.64
N ASP A 534 0.56 -30.32 4.49
CA ASP A 534 1.73 -30.01 3.67
C ASP A 534 2.78 -29.14 4.40
N ALA A 535 2.35 -28.38 5.42
CA ALA A 535 3.20 -27.46 6.16
C ALA A 535 3.85 -28.08 7.40
N ILE A 536 3.16 -29.01 8.07
CA ILE A 536 3.61 -29.51 9.38
C ILE A 536 4.09 -30.96 9.38
N SER A 537 3.68 -31.78 8.41
CA SER A 537 3.98 -33.23 8.42
C SER A 537 5.46 -33.54 8.22
N THR A 538 6.22 -32.64 7.59
CA THR A 538 7.63 -32.82 7.25
C THR A 538 8.60 -32.18 8.24
N ILE A 539 8.10 -31.56 9.33
CA ILE A 539 8.95 -30.91 10.33
C ILE A 539 9.76 -31.98 11.08
N PRO A 540 11.11 -31.95 11.04
CA PRO A 540 11.92 -32.89 11.80
C PRO A 540 11.70 -32.74 13.32
N PRO A 541 11.65 -33.84 14.10
CA PRO A 541 11.36 -33.80 15.54
C PRO A 541 12.27 -32.88 16.37
N HIS A 542 13.53 -32.71 15.95
CA HIS A 542 14.54 -31.91 16.66
C HIS A 542 14.67 -30.47 16.13
N THR A 543 13.74 -30.02 15.29
CA THR A 543 13.75 -28.65 14.76
C THR A 543 13.58 -27.65 15.90
N PRO A 544 14.34 -26.53 15.90
CA PRO A 544 14.11 -25.44 16.85
C PRO A 544 12.63 -25.00 16.89
N ASP A 545 12.14 -24.71 18.09
CA ASP A 545 10.76 -24.28 18.35
C ASP A 545 9.67 -25.35 18.11
N HIS A 546 10.05 -26.62 17.90
CA HIS A 546 9.14 -27.76 17.72
C HIS A 546 8.98 -28.63 18.98
N ASP A 547 8.67 -28.00 20.12
CA ASP A 547 8.45 -28.71 21.38
C ASP A 547 7.01 -29.23 21.52
N ILE A 548 6.81 -30.50 21.14
CA ILE A 548 5.52 -31.20 21.25
C ILE A 548 5.11 -31.41 22.71
N HIS A 549 6.06 -31.65 23.62
CA HIS A 549 5.78 -31.86 25.04
C HIS A 549 5.19 -30.58 25.65
N HIS A 550 5.83 -29.43 25.39
CA HIS A 550 5.32 -28.13 25.80
C HIS A 550 3.94 -27.84 25.21
N ALA A 551 3.75 -28.10 23.91
CA ALA A 551 2.46 -27.91 23.24
C ALA A 551 1.33 -28.81 23.80
N SER A 552 1.69 -29.95 24.40
CA SER A 552 0.77 -30.93 24.97
C SER A 552 0.55 -30.76 26.48
N LYS A 553 1.29 -29.88 27.17
CA LYS A 553 1.13 -29.64 28.62
C LYS A 553 -0.31 -29.28 29.01
N ARG A 554 -0.99 -28.52 28.16
CA ARG A 554 -2.42 -28.24 28.30
C ARG A 554 -3.17 -29.11 27.30
N GLN A 555 -3.68 -30.25 27.78
CA GLN A 555 -4.47 -31.14 26.95
C GLN A 555 -5.73 -30.41 26.48
N LEU A 556 -5.93 -30.41 25.16
CA LEU A 556 -7.14 -29.88 24.55
C LEU A 556 -8.13 -31.02 24.35
N ALA A 557 -9.42 -30.71 24.54
CA ALA A 557 -10.53 -31.58 24.20
C ALA A 557 -11.34 -30.92 23.08
N LYS A 558 -10.70 -30.71 21.93
CA LYS A 558 -11.34 -30.16 20.71
C LYS A 558 -11.62 -31.28 19.71
N PRO A 559 -12.63 -31.15 18.84
CA PRO A 559 -12.88 -32.13 17.77
C PRO A 559 -11.66 -32.28 16.87
N ALA A 560 -11.31 -33.51 16.49
CA ALA A 560 -10.33 -33.72 15.42
C ALA A 560 -10.90 -33.24 14.09
N TYR A 561 -10.05 -32.75 13.19
CA TYR A 561 -10.46 -32.26 11.87
C TYR A 561 -9.45 -32.65 10.79
N ASP A 562 -9.86 -32.54 9.52
CA ASP A 562 -9.05 -32.95 8.37
C ASP A 562 -7.80 -32.04 8.20
N PRO A 563 -6.57 -32.58 8.29
CA PRO A 563 -5.34 -31.81 8.10
C PRO A 563 -5.11 -31.40 6.63
N HIS A 564 -5.85 -31.95 5.66
CA HIS A 564 -5.78 -31.55 4.25
C HIS A 564 -6.64 -30.32 3.92
N THR A 565 -7.00 -29.55 4.94
CA THR A 565 -7.67 -28.25 4.83
C THR A 565 -6.68 -27.10 5.06
N GLN A 566 -7.11 -25.87 4.82
CA GLN A 566 -6.33 -24.68 5.15
C GLN A 566 -6.54 -24.27 6.60
N ALA A 567 -5.51 -23.73 7.25
CA ALA A 567 -5.65 -23.10 8.55
C ALA A 567 -6.48 -21.81 8.45
N LYS A 568 -7.11 -21.42 9.55
CA LYS A 568 -7.63 -20.06 9.70
C LYS A 568 -6.44 -19.09 9.85
N THR A 569 -6.70 -17.79 9.75
CA THR A 569 -5.66 -16.77 9.96
C THR A 569 -4.94 -16.99 11.30
N ILE A 570 -3.62 -17.21 11.27
CA ILE A 570 -2.80 -17.25 12.48
C ILE A 570 -2.69 -15.85 13.06
N THR A 571 -3.26 -15.63 14.25
CA THR A 571 -3.19 -14.34 14.98
C THR A 571 -2.11 -14.34 16.05
N CYS A 572 -1.91 -13.22 16.75
CA CYS A 572 -0.91 -13.06 17.81
C CYS A 572 -0.99 -14.11 18.92
N ASN A 573 -2.21 -14.61 19.18
CA ASN A 573 -2.48 -15.65 20.18
C ASN A 573 -2.69 -17.04 19.55
N GLY A 574 -2.57 -17.14 18.22
CA GLY A 574 -2.81 -18.35 17.41
C GLY A 574 -4.24 -18.48 16.90
N GLY A 575 -5.17 -17.65 17.38
CA GLY A 575 -6.58 -17.69 17.02
C GLY A 575 -7.25 -19.00 17.45
N GLU A 576 -8.18 -19.48 16.64
CA GLU A 576 -8.87 -20.76 16.88
C GLU A 576 -8.09 -21.98 16.36
N ASN A 577 -6.83 -21.80 15.99
CA ASN A 577 -6.02 -22.86 15.38
C ASN A 577 -5.40 -23.76 16.45
N TYR A 578 -5.62 -25.08 16.32
CA TYR A 578 -5.04 -26.13 17.16
C TYR A 578 -4.64 -27.33 16.31
N HIS A 579 -3.79 -28.22 16.83
CA HIS A 579 -3.30 -29.34 16.04
C HIS A 579 -4.46 -30.25 15.55
N PRO A 580 -4.45 -30.78 14.32
CA PRO A 580 -5.57 -31.56 13.73
C PRO A 580 -6.07 -32.74 14.58
N SER A 581 -5.21 -33.27 15.46
CA SER A 581 -5.62 -34.32 16.42
C SER A 581 -6.62 -33.87 17.49
N GLY A 582 -6.84 -32.56 17.68
CA GLY A 582 -7.73 -32.02 18.72
C GLY A 582 -7.18 -32.06 20.15
N ARG A 583 -5.99 -32.68 20.34
CA ARG A 583 -5.44 -33.02 21.66
C ARG A 583 -4.42 -32.02 22.21
N ARG A 584 -3.84 -31.17 21.35
CA ARG A 584 -2.79 -30.21 21.72
C ARG A 584 -2.86 -28.94 20.87
N ALA A 585 -2.19 -27.89 21.36
CA ALA A 585 -1.94 -26.71 20.55
C ALA A 585 -0.87 -27.01 19.47
N PHE A 586 -0.75 -26.14 18.46
CA PHE A 586 0.42 -26.14 17.58
C PHE A 586 1.68 -25.73 18.36
N THR A 587 2.84 -26.29 18.00
CA THR A 587 4.14 -25.79 18.43
C THR A 587 4.42 -24.43 17.76
N TYR A 588 5.39 -23.68 18.25
CA TYR A 588 5.79 -22.42 17.60
C TYR A 588 6.33 -22.67 16.18
N ARG A 589 7.10 -23.75 15.97
CA ARG A 589 7.54 -24.16 14.63
C ARG A 589 6.36 -24.47 13.70
N GLU A 590 5.33 -25.17 14.16
CA GLU A 590 4.14 -25.45 13.33
C GLU A 590 3.41 -24.15 12.95
N PHE A 591 3.26 -23.21 13.88
CA PHE A 591 2.72 -21.88 13.56
C PHE A 591 3.60 -21.13 12.54
N ALA A 592 4.92 -21.19 12.68
CA ALA A 592 5.87 -20.54 11.78
C ALA A 592 5.81 -21.16 10.37
N SER A 593 5.75 -22.49 10.25
CA SER A 593 5.60 -23.19 8.97
C SER A 593 4.26 -22.89 8.30
N LEU A 594 3.17 -22.76 9.07
CA LEU A 594 1.87 -22.31 8.53
C LEU A 594 1.94 -20.87 8.02
N GLN A 595 2.76 -20.01 8.63
CA GLN A 595 3.10 -18.68 8.12
C GLN A 595 4.17 -18.71 7.03
N THR A 596 4.63 -19.87 6.56
CA THR A 596 5.67 -20.06 5.54
C THR A 596 7.07 -19.55 5.91
N PHE A 597 7.37 -19.45 7.20
CA PHE A 597 8.77 -19.29 7.63
C PHE A 597 9.57 -20.56 7.32
N PRO A 598 10.79 -20.42 6.80
CA PRO A 598 11.65 -21.57 6.58
C PRO A 598 12.16 -22.12 7.93
N LEU A 599 12.60 -23.38 7.93
CA LEU A 599 12.91 -24.11 9.17
C LEU A 599 14.10 -23.50 9.93
N GLU A 600 15.05 -22.95 9.19
CA GLU A 600 16.23 -22.26 9.70
C GLU A 600 15.92 -20.87 10.27
N HIS A 601 14.71 -20.32 10.05
CA HIS A 601 14.35 -19.05 10.65
C HIS A 601 14.20 -19.19 12.17
N ARG A 602 15.00 -18.45 12.93
CA ARG A 602 15.08 -18.59 14.40
C ARG A 602 14.21 -17.55 15.09
N PHE A 603 13.57 -17.94 16.19
CA PHE A 603 12.85 -17.01 17.06
C PHE A 603 13.47 -17.02 18.46
N CYS A 604 13.45 -15.88 19.14
CA CYS A 604 13.93 -15.78 20.52
C CYS A 604 13.14 -14.72 21.31
N GLY A 605 13.53 -14.56 22.58
CA GLY A 605 12.92 -13.60 23.48
C GLY A 605 11.49 -13.99 23.89
N LYS A 606 10.70 -12.98 24.27
CA LYS A 606 9.33 -13.17 24.74
C LYS A 606 8.34 -13.04 23.59
N GLY A 607 7.20 -13.72 23.72
CA GLY A 607 6.08 -13.55 22.79
C GLY A 607 6.35 -14.08 21.38
N VAL A 608 7.11 -15.17 21.23
CA VAL A 608 7.40 -15.81 19.92
C VAL A 608 6.12 -16.05 19.10
N LYS A 609 5.04 -16.54 19.73
CA LYS A 609 3.75 -16.70 19.03
C LYS A 609 3.21 -15.39 18.44
N ARG A 610 3.36 -14.28 19.15
CA ARG A 610 2.96 -12.94 18.67
C ARG A 610 3.84 -12.49 17.51
N GLN A 611 5.15 -12.73 17.59
CA GLN A 611 6.08 -12.45 16.49
C GLN A 611 5.66 -13.17 15.20
N ILE A 612 5.29 -14.45 15.31
CA ILE A 612 4.80 -15.27 14.18
C ILE A 612 3.43 -14.79 13.67
N GLY A 613 2.49 -14.48 14.56
CA GLY A 613 1.14 -14.04 14.19
C GLY A 613 1.07 -12.65 13.53
N ASN A 614 1.95 -11.75 13.94
CA ASN A 614 2.08 -10.40 13.35
C ASN A 614 2.69 -10.45 11.94
N ALA A 615 3.55 -11.42 11.65
CA ALA A 615 4.28 -11.45 10.40
C ALA A 615 3.39 -11.54 9.15
N VAL A 616 3.80 -10.84 8.11
CA VAL A 616 3.43 -11.17 6.73
C VAL A 616 4.10 -12.50 6.36
N PRO A 617 3.39 -13.45 5.73
CA PRO A 617 3.99 -14.70 5.28
C PRO A 617 5.18 -14.46 4.33
N PRO A 618 6.36 -15.07 4.54
CA PRO A 618 7.51 -14.91 3.63
C PRO A 618 7.20 -15.27 2.18
N MET A 619 6.34 -16.26 1.90
CA MET A 619 5.96 -16.61 0.53
C MET A 619 5.15 -15.52 -0.19
N LEU A 620 4.28 -14.80 0.54
CA LEU A 620 3.60 -13.63 -0.02
C LEU A 620 4.62 -12.52 -0.29
N GLY A 621 5.53 -12.26 0.65
CA GLY A 621 6.65 -11.32 0.47
C GLY A 621 7.49 -11.64 -0.77
N LYS A 622 7.94 -12.89 -0.91
CA LYS A 622 8.73 -13.39 -2.05
C LYS A 622 8.01 -13.12 -3.37
N ALA A 623 6.71 -13.48 -3.46
CA ALA A 623 5.92 -13.26 -4.67
C ALA A 623 5.85 -11.78 -5.06
N MET A 624 5.58 -10.89 -4.09
CA MET A 624 5.53 -9.44 -4.33
C MET A 624 6.88 -8.90 -4.80
N PHE A 625 7.97 -9.25 -4.10
CA PHE A 625 9.28 -8.68 -4.39
C PHE A 625 9.93 -9.22 -5.66
N LEU A 626 9.53 -10.41 -6.13
CA LEU A 626 9.93 -10.89 -7.45
C LEU A 626 9.37 -9.99 -8.56
N GLU A 627 8.10 -9.59 -8.47
CA GLU A 627 7.51 -8.65 -9.45
C GLU A 627 8.11 -7.25 -9.34
N VAL A 628 8.34 -6.76 -8.11
CA VAL A 628 9.02 -5.47 -7.90
C VAL A 628 10.42 -5.48 -8.50
N ARG A 629 11.21 -6.52 -8.22
CA ARG A 629 12.57 -6.66 -8.77
C ARG A 629 12.53 -6.71 -10.29
N ARG A 630 11.64 -7.53 -10.87
CA ARG A 630 11.48 -7.67 -12.32
C ARG A 630 11.15 -6.33 -12.99
N ALA A 631 10.23 -5.57 -12.41
CA ALA A 631 9.86 -4.25 -12.93
C ALA A 631 11.05 -3.28 -12.92
N LEU A 632 11.88 -3.30 -11.87
CA LEU A 632 13.09 -2.48 -11.80
C LEU A 632 14.18 -2.95 -12.77
N GLU A 633 14.38 -4.27 -12.92
CA GLU A 633 15.34 -4.85 -13.87
C GLU A 633 15.00 -4.48 -15.32
N GLU A 634 13.71 -4.48 -15.67
CA GLU A 634 13.23 -4.08 -17.00
C GLU A 634 13.55 -2.61 -17.29
N VAL A 635 13.27 -1.71 -16.35
CA VAL A 635 13.60 -0.28 -16.45
C VAL A 635 15.08 -0.03 -16.57
N ASP A 636 15.87 -0.76 -15.78
CA ASP A 636 17.31 -0.60 -15.71
C ASP A 636 18.04 -1.28 -16.89
N GLY A 637 17.29 -1.96 -17.78
CA GLY A 637 17.85 -2.69 -18.92
C GLY A 637 18.73 -3.88 -18.53
N VAL A 638 18.55 -4.40 -17.31
CA VAL A 638 19.28 -5.57 -16.82
C VAL A 638 18.72 -6.79 -17.53
N ARG A 639 19.49 -7.35 -18.47
CA ARG A 639 19.11 -8.58 -19.17
C ARG A 639 19.03 -9.72 -18.15
N VAL A 640 17.81 -10.12 -17.81
CA VAL A 640 17.57 -11.44 -17.23
C VAL A 640 17.95 -12.44 -18.32
N VAL A 641 19.04 -13.18 -18.14
CA VAL A 641 19.31 -14.37 -18.96
C VAL A 641 18.24 -15.39 -18.57
N VAL A 642 17.07 -15.27 -19.19
CA VAL A 642 16.07 -16.33 -19.20
C VAL A 642 16.60 -17.35 -20.20
N GLY A 643 16.96 -18.54 -19.72
CA GLY A 643 17.44 -19.64 -20.56
C GLY A 643 16.36 -20.04 -21.57
N GLY A 644 16.37 -19.40 -22.73
CA GLY A 644 15.63 -19.82 -23.92
C GLY A 644 16.44 -20.89 -24.64
N GLY A 645 15.90 -22.11 -24.65
CA GLY A 645 16.55 -23.29 -25.19
C GLY A 645 16.94 -23.19 -26.67
N GLY A 646 18.16 -23.65 -26.95
CA GLY A 646 18.72 -23.83 -28.29
C GLY A 646 20.14 -24.37 -28.22
N GLY A 647 20.30 -25.66 -27.89
CA GLY A 647 21.58 -26.37 -27.96
C GLY A 647 21.89 -27.19 -26.72
N GLY A 648 22.01 -28.50 -26.87
CA GLY A 648 22.16 -29.48 -25.80
C GLY A 648 23.41 -29.24 -24.92
N GLY A 649 23.14 -28.97 -23.65
CA GLY A 649 24.07 -29.03 -22.53
C GLY A 649 23.22 -29.05 -21.27
N VAL A 650 23.38 -30.08 -20.43
CA VAL A 650 22.65 -30.19 -19.17
C VAL A 650 23.24 -29.16 -18.21
N ASP A 651 22.69 -27.95 -18.21
CA ASP A 651 22.92 -26.95 -17.18
C ASP A 651 21.67 -26.88 -16.30
N VAL A 652 21.84 -27.30 -15.04
CA VAL A 652 20.82 -27.26 -14.00
C VAL A 652 20.66 -25.81 -13.56
N ASP A 653 19.43 -25.30 -13.60
CA ASP A 653 19.09 -23.96 -13.11
C ASP A 653 19.38 -23.88 -11.61
N VAL A 654 20.42 -23.13 -11.25
CA VAL A 654 20.85 -22.90 -9.85
C VAL A 654 19.78 -22.13 -9.06
N ARG A 655 18.69 -21.67 -9.68
CA ARG A 655 17.57 -20.99 -9.01
C ARG A 655 16.49 -21.94 -8.48
N ASP A 656 16.46 -23.19 -8.93
CA ASP A 656 15.51 -24.23 -8.47
C ASP A 656 16.14 -25.29 -7.55
N VAL A 657 17.48 -25.28 -7.37
CA VAL A 657 18.18 -26.29 -6.55
C VAL A 657 18.05 -26.02 -5.02
N VAL A 658 17.55 -24.85 -4.61
CA VAL A 658 17.39 -24.51 -3.18
C VAL A 658 16.02 -24.93 -2.62
N GLU A 659 15.11 -25.51 -3.43
CA GLU A 659 13.86 -26.13 -2.94
C GLU A 659 13.96 -27.66 -2.75
N LEU A 660 15.15 -28.26 -2.94
CA LEU A 660 15.40 -29.70 -2.81
C LEU A 660 16.56 -30.07 -1.86
N LEU A 661 17.06 -29.10 -1.09
CA LEU A 661 17.86 -29.29 0.13
C LEU A 661 17.11 -28.66 1.30
#